data_AF-A0A0K1UBS5-F1
#
_entry.id   AF-A0A0K1UBS5-F1
#
_cell.length_a   1.000
_cell.length_b   1.000
_cell.length_c   1.000
_cell.angle_alpha   90.00
_cell.angle_beta   90.00
_cell.angle_gamma   90.00
#
_symmetry.space_group_name_H-M   'P 1'
#
loop_
_entity.id
_entity.type
_entity.pdbx_description
1 polymer ?
#
loop_
_entity_poly.entity_id
_entity_poly.type
_entity_poly.pdbx_seq_one_letter_code
_entity_poly.pdbx_strand_id
1 'polypeptide(L)'
;MLNPRLAFHALLIIGLGGALLSSSILAGATLLLAIAGMVLSARKSLYKDGWDKPKELRLLHFSFWFFVLVSFLSWALEGFDYEGGKTLGTHARFILFWPLIVAISYARIGARTTFAAIGLVAVSVIGIFLVTIAARQGALGQVLNSRFGGGINPISFGNLALLGGMLTIVAAMFFVREKRGGLAVLFFIGGTAAVLISMLSETRSNLVALPFLLIALVPLVGKRLRIAGLIVVPMLVAGAIITSDRMSSSLNGLLHDGQLDSGMEIRLEVWGQALNMLRESPWSGAGLGGYTHRIESEVAAGNLPEHFLDCCTGHAHNDLLNNAATSGIPGILSWALLIFIPLAIFGRNLSSRHAATAHLAAAGCMVSLGYFFFGLTEATFNRTLFLTFYLLAVSSIASAMFTELSASYVRNRARKVSATIITKNEEDHITDCLKSARLVADEIIVLDSGSTDRTVELARELADVVEVTDWPGFGIQKQRALEKATGEWVLSLDADERVTPELAREINDHLVDPDADAYKLPWAVTIYGSRLDFGRSGRAPLRLFRREGVSFSDALVHERILIPSGRKIKTLRGRLTHYTHRDFGHSLEKSAKYAWLGSLEKHRKGKKTRTMIYPTLRGLMTFVQVYFIRFGFLDGAVGYLTAVTYAQVTFNKYAGLWTLDRPARFEKS
;
A
#
# COMPACT_ATOMS: atom_id res chain seq x y z
N MET A 1 19.12 -30.52 8.24
CA MET A 1 18.07 -29.54 8.58
C MET A 1 17.58 -28.88 7.31
N LEU A 2 16.28 -28.92 7.00
CA LEU A 2 15.72 -28.22 5.83
C LEU A 2 15.97 -26.71 5.95
N ASN A 3 16.35 -26.06 4.84
CA ASN A 3 16.49 -24.62 4.78
C ASN A 3 15.12 -23.97 5.11
N PRO A 4 14.98 -23.19 6.19
CA PRO A 4 13.68 -22.62 6.61
C PRO A 4 13.06 -21.73 5.54
N ARG A 5 13.88 -21.10 4.66
CA ARG A 5 13.36 -20.30 3.54
C ARG A 5 12.64 -21.17 2.51
N LEU A 6 13.15 -22.36 2.22
CA LEU A 6 12.54 -23.28 1.25
C LEU A 6 11.18 -23.79 1.76
N ALA A 7 11.07 -24.05 3.06
CA ALA A 7 9.79 -24.42 3.68
C ALA A 7 8.73 -23.32 3.51
N PHE A 8 9.09 -22.03 3.63
CA PHE A 8 8.14 -20.93 3.42
C PHE A 8 7.73 -20.78 1.96
N HIS A 9 8.64 -21.05 1.01
CA HIS A 9 8.29 -21.11 -0.40
C HIS A 9 7.27 -22.23 -0.66
N ALA A 10 7.52 -23.43 -0.14
CA ALA A 10 6.61 -24.57 -0.30
C ALA A 10 5.24 -24.29 0.32
N LEU A 11 5.18 -23.74 1.54
CA LEU A 11 3.92 -23.40 2.21
C LEU A 11 3.12 -22.35 1.42
N LEU A 12 3.76 -21.33 0.86
CA LEU A 12 3.07 -20.36 0.01
C LEU A 12 2.48 -21.00 -1.25
N ILE A 13 3.28 -21.84 -1.91
CA ILE A 13 2.91 -22.57 -3.13
C ILE A 13 1.73 -23.52 -2.86
N ILE A 14 1.79 -24.29 -1.77
CA ILE A 14 0.72 -25.20 -1.34
C ILE A 14 -0.54 -24.42 -0.94
N GLY A 15 -0.38 -23.33 -0.20
CA GLY A 15 -1.51 -22.53 0.27
C GLY A 15 -2.30 -21.91 -0.87
N LEU A 16 -1.63 -21.17 -1.77
CA LEU A 16 -2.30 -20.57 -2.92
C LEU A 16 -2.78 -21.63 -3.91
N GLY A 17 -1.92 -22.59 -4.30
CA GLY A 17 -2.29 -23.63 -5.27
C GLY A 17 -3.40 -24.56 -4.78
N GLY A 18 -3.45 -24.84 -3.47
CA GLY A 18 -4.46 -25.69 -2.84
C GLY A 18 -5.78 -24.98 -2.53
N ALA A 19 -5.90 -23.68 -2.77
CA ALA A 19 -7.06 -22.89 -2.37
C ALA A 19 -8.40 -23.44 -2.87
N LEU A 20 -8.44 -23.88 -4.12
CA LEU A 20 -9.64 -24.44 -4.73
C LEU A 20 -9.81 -25.95 -4.49
N LEU A 21 -8.75 -26.65 -4.06
CA LEU A 21 -8.82 -28.07 -3.71
C LEU A 21 -9.43 -28.26 -2.32
N SER A 22 -9.05 -27.42 -1.36
CA SER A 22 -9.58 -27.47 0.00
C SER A 22 -9.35 -26.15 0.73
N SER A 23 -10.41 -25.60 1.33
CA SER A 23 -10.31 -24.43 2.22
C SER A 23 -9.41 -24.69 3.43
N SER A 24 -9.32 -25.95 3.89
CA SER A 24 -8.46 -26.37 4.99
C SER A 24 -6.97 -26.35 4.63
N ILE A 25 -6.61 -26.69 3.38
CA ILE A 25 -5.21 -26.62 2.90
C ILE A 25 -4.75 -25.16 2.90
N LEU A 26 -5.56 -24.26 2.34
CA LEU A 26 -5.28 -22.83 2.35
C LEU A 26 -5.16 -22.29 3.78
N ALA A 27 -6.14 -22.56 4.64
CA ALA A 27 -6.14 -22.10 6.02
C ALA A 27 -4.93 -22.64 6.81
N GLY A 28 -4.61 -23.93 6.66
CA GLY A 28 -3.47 -24.57 7.32
C GLY A 28 -2.13 -23.98 6.87
N ALA A 29 -1.92 -23.81 5.56
CA ALA A 29 -0.71 -23.20 5.04
C ALA A 29 -0.54 -21.75 5.49
N THR A 30 -1.62 -20.95 5.46
CA THR A 30 -1.62 -19.57 5.95
C THR A 30 -1.29 -19.51 7.44
N LEU A 31 -1.89 -20.38 8.27
CA LEU A 31 -1.64 -20.43 9.70
C LEU A 31 -0.18 -20.82 10.02
N LEU A 32 0.37 -21.82 9.35
CA LEU A 32 1.76 -22.25 9.54
C LEU A 32 2.76 -21.13 9.16
N LEU A 33 2.52 -20.42 8.05
CA LEU A 33 3.32 -19.24 7.69
C LEU A 33 3.21 -18.14 8.75
N ALA A 34 2.00 -17.87 9.25
CA ALA A 34 1.79 -16.87 10.28
C ALA A 34 2.50 -17.24 11.60
N ILE A 35 2.42 -18.50 12.04
CA ILE A 35 3.14 -19.00 13.23
C ILE A 35 4.65 -18.80 13.06
N ALA A 36 5.21 -19.17 11.90
CA ALA A 36 6.62 -18.93 11.62
C ALA A 36 6.99 -17.44 11.69
N GLY A 37 6.13 -16.57 11.15
CA GLY A 37 6.28 -15.12 11.22
C GLY A 37 6.24 -14.54 12.64
N MET A 38 5.37 -15.07 13.50
CA MET A 38 5.32 -14.71 14.92
C MET A 38 6.61 -15.11 15.64
N VAL A 39 7.11 -16.32 15.40
CA VAL A 39 8.39 -16.80 15.96
C VAL A 39 9.56 -15.92 15.51
N LEU A 40 9.61 -15.55 14.23
CA LEU A 40 10.65 -14.67 13.69
C LEU A 40 10.58 -13.26 14.27
N SER A 41 9.37 -12.73 14.48
CA SER A 41 9.15 -11.43 15.14
C SER A 41 9.64 -11.45 16.58
N ALA A 42 9.29 -12.50 17.35
CA ALA A 42 9.75 -12.66 18.73
C ALA A 42 11.27 -12.74 18.83
N ARG A 43 11.93 -13.40 17.86
CA ARG A 43 13.39 -13.50 17.78
C ARG A 43 14.08 -12.23 17.23
N LYS A 44 13.30 -11.22 16.79
CA LYS A 44 13.77 -10.01 16.11
C LYS A 44 14.74 -10.27 14.94
N SER A 45 14.63 -11.45 14.30
CA SER A 45 15.61 -11.89 13.30
C SER A 45 15.64 -10.96 12.09
N LEU A 46 14.47 -10.53 11.62
CA LEU A 46 14.34 -9.66 10.44
C LEU A 46 14.88 -8.24 10.70
N TYR A 47 14.74 -7.72 11.92
CA TYR A 47 15.22 -6.38 12.28
C TYR A 47 16.74 -6.30 12.42
N LYS A 48 17.40 -7.40 12.83
CA LYS A 48 18.87 -7.48 12.89
C LYS A 48 19.51 -7.32 11.51
N ASP A 49 18.81 -7.70 10.45
CA ASP A 49 19.26 -7.56 9.07
C ASP A 49 19.03 -6.14 8.51
N GLY A 50 18.66 -5.17 9.35
CA GLY A 50 18.43 -3.79 8.93
C GLY A 50 17.12 -3.58 8.15
N TRP A 51 16.11 -4.43 8.36
CA TRP A 51 14.82 -4.30 7.67
C TRP A 51 14.08 -3.03 8.08
N ASP A 52 14.00 -2.07 7.17
CA ASP A 52 13.14 -0.91 7.28
C ASP A 52 11.74 -1.21 6.71
N LYS A 53 10.70 -0.93 7.50
CA LYS A 53 9.31 -1.29 7.16
C LYS A 53 8.77 -0.31 6.12
N PRO A 54 8.43 -0.76 4.89
CA PRO A 54 7.80 0.12 3.91
C PRO A 54 6.51 0.72 4.45
N LYS A 55 6.29 2.03 4.24
CA LYS A 55 5.06 2.74 4.65
C LYS A 55 3.81 2.09 4.06
N GLU A 56 3.92 1.54 2.86
CA GLU A 56 2.84 0.84 2.17
C GLU A 56 2.43 -0.44 2.91
N LEU A 57 3.37 -1.22 3.44
CA LEU A 57 3.05 -2.40 4.24
C LEU A 57 2.39 -2.02 5.57
N ARG A 58 2.75 -0.87 6.15
CA ARG A 58 2.06 -0.33 7.34
C ARG A 58 0.64 0.12 7.02
N LEU A 59 0.39 0.70 5.85
CA LEU A 59 -0.96 1.07 5.39
C LEU A 59 -1.84 -0.15 5.14
N LEU A 60 -1.29 -1.20 4.52
CA LEU A 60 -1.99 -2.48 4.37
C LEU A 60 -2.30 -3.08 5.75
N HIS A 61 -1.33 -3.11 6.65
CA HIS A 61 -1.57 -3.59 8.01
C HIS A 61 -2.69 -2.82 8.70
N PHE A 62 -2.71 -1.49 8.55
CA PHE A 62 -3.77 -0.64 9.07
C PHE A 62 -5.14 -1.00 8.48
N SER A 63 -5.30 -1.17 7.17
CA SER A 63 -6.61 -1.49 6.60
C SER A 63 -7.17 -2.82 7.12
N PHE A 64 -6.29 -3.83 7.24
CA PHE A 64 -6.64 -5.15 7.77
C PHE A 64 -7.04 -5.08 9.26
N TRP A 65 -6.25 -4.40 10.09
CA TRP A 65 -6.58 -4.24 11.52
C TRP A 65 -7.78 -3.35 11.77
N PHE A 66 -7.96 -2.29 10.96
CA PHE A 66 -9.10 -1.40 11.08
C PHE A 66 -10.40 -2.14 10.79
N PHE A 67 -10.42 -3.04 9.80
CA PHE A 67 -11.57 -3.92 9.54
C PHE A 67 -11.89 -4.84 10.72
N VAL A 68 -10.87 -5.47 11.32
CA VAL A 68 -11.03 -6.31 12.51
C VAL A 68 -11.54 -5.50 13.70
N LEU A 69 -11.00 -4.30 13.91
CA LEU A 69 -11.41 -3.42 15.00
C LEU A 69 -12.87 -2.98 14.83
N VAL A 70 -13.28 -2.57 13.63
CA VAL A 70 -14.68 -2.22 13.34
C VAL A 70 -15.61 -3.41 13.57
N SER A 71 -15.20 -4.60 13.13
CA SER A 71 -15.96 -5.83 13.37
C SER A 71 -16.10 -6.13 14.86
N PHE A 72 -15.01 -6.03 15.63
CA PHE A 72 -15.04 -6.22 17.07
C PHE A 72 -15.92 -5.19 17.78
N LEU A 73 -15.85 -3.92 17.39
CA LEU A 73 -16.69 -2.87 17.95
C LEU A 73 -18.17 -3.09 17.63
N SER A 74 -18.50 -3.50 16.40
CA SER A 74 -19.87 -3.87 16.02
C SER A 74 -20.41 -5.02 16.88
N TRP A 75 -19.62 -6.08 17.07
CA TRP A 75 -19.98 -7.21 17.95
C TRP A 75 -20.14 -6.80 19.42
N ALA A 76 -19.26 -5.94 19.92
CA ALA A 76 -19.32 -5.45 21.30
C ALA A 76 -20.56 -4.56 21.53
N LEU A 77 -20.90 -3.71 20.56
CA LEU A 77 -22.09 -2.85 20.62
C LEU A 77 -23.40 -3.63 20.53
N GLU A 78 -23.39 -4.77 19.83
CA GLU A 78 -24.51 -5.73 19.76
C GLU A 78 -24.72 -6.51 21.06
N GLY A 79 -23.76 -6.50 21.98
CA GLY A 79 -23.86 -7.24 23.24
C GLY A 79 -23.27 -8.66 23.20
N PHE A 80 -22.27 -8.87 22.34
CA PHE A 80 -21.52 -10.14 22.24
C PHE A 80 -22.35 -11.35 21.77
N ASP A 81 -23.25 -11.12 20.80
CA ASP A 81 -24.07 -12.17 20.17
C ASP A 81 -23.24 -13.33 19.58
N TYR A 82 -23.78 -14.55 19.59
CA TYR A 82 -23.08 -15.75 19.12
C TYR A 82 -22.80 -15.73 17.61
N GLU A 83 -23.78 -15.36 16.78
CA GLU A 83 -23.59 -15.27 15.32
C GLU A 83 -22.62 -14.14 14.98
N GLY A 84 -22.66 -13.04 15.73
CA GLY A 84 -21.65 -11.99 15.66
C GLY A 84 -20.23 -12.52 15.96
N GLY A 85 -20.08 -13.34 17.00
CA GLY A 85 -18.80 -13.95 17.39
C GLY A 85 -18.22 -14.89 16.32
N LYS A 86 -19.07 -15.68 15.66
CA LYS A 86 -18.69 -16.55 14.53
C LYS A 86 -18.18 -15.75 13.33
N THR A 87 -18.86 -14.66 13.01
CA THR A 87 -18.45 -13.72 11.94
C THR A 87 -17.12 -13.07 12.29
N LEU A 88 -16.97 -12.58 13.53
CA LEU A 88 -15.72 -12.01 14.02
C LEU A 88 -14.56 -13.02 13.95
N GLY A 89 -14.80 -14.29 14.25
CA GLY A 89 -13.80 -15.36 14.13
C GLY A 89 -13.26 -15.51 12.69
N THR A 90 -14.11 -15.28 11.69
CA THR A 90 -13.68 -15.24 10.27
C THR A 90 -12.86 -13.99 9.98
N HIS A 91 -13.31 -12.82 10.43
CA HIS A 91 -12.63 -11.54 10.22
C HIS A 91 -11.26 -11.47 10.93
N ALA A 92 -11.14 -12.07 12.11
CA ALA A 92 -9.92 -12.08 12.93
C ALA A 92 -8.70 -12.66 12.21
N ARG A 93 -8.88 -13.46 11.14
CA ARG A 93 -7.76 -13.94 10.32
C ARG A 93 -6.93 -12.81 9.72
N PHE A 94 -7.50 -11.63 9.48
CA PHE A 94 -6.74 -10.48 9.00
C PHE A 94 -5.66 -9.99 9.97
N ILE A 95 -5.72 -10.34 11.26
CA ILE A 95 -4.63 -10.13 12.24
C ILE A 95 -3.33 -10.81 11.77
N LEU A 96 -3.45 -11.94 11.06
CA LEU A 96 -2.31 -12.72 10.57
C LEU A 96 -1.52 -12.02 9.46
N PHE A 97 -1.99 -10.88 8.93
CA PHE A 97 -1.29 -10.12 7.88
C PHE A 97 0.17 -9.82 8.25
N TRP A 98 0.43 -9.26 9.43
CA TRP A 98 1.80 -8.85 9.78
C TRP A 98 2.74 -10.04 10.00
N PRO A 99 2.34 -11.10 10.73
CA PRO A 99 3.11 -12.34 10.76
C PRO A 99 3.41 -12.92 9.37
N LEU A 100 2.43 -12.93 8.45
CA LEU A 100 2.65 -13.39 7.08
C LEU A 100 3.69 -12.54 6.36
N ILE A 101 3.58 -11.22 6.44
CA ILE A 101 4.59 -10.30 5.87
C ILE A 101 5.98 -10.62 6.40
N VAL A 102 6.14 -10.83 7.71
CA VAL A 102 7.45 -11.15 8.31
C VAL A 102 8.01 -12.47 7.79
N ALA A 103 7.21 -13.54 7.73
CA ALA A 103 7.64 -14.84 7.22
C ALA A 103 8.06 -14.76 5.74
N ILE A 104 7.23 -14.14 4.89
CA ILE A 104 7.45 -14.04 3.45
C ILE A 104 8.67 -13.15 3.16
N SER A 105 8.83 -12.04 3.88
CA SER A 105 9.95 -11.10 3.70
C SER A 105 11.27 -11.72 4.17
N TYR A 106 11.25 -12.48 5.27
CA TYR A 106 12.43 -13.22 5.75
C TYR A 106 12.89 -14.29 4.74
N ALA A 107 11.95 -14.95 4.06
CA ALA A 107 12.29 -15.89 2.98
C ALA A 107 12.75 -15.22 1.69
N ARG A 108 12.64 -13.88 1.55
CA ARG A 108 12.93 -13.13 0.31
C ARG A 108 12.20 -13.71 -0.89
N ILE A 109 10.92 -14.04 -0.72
CA ILE A 109 10.07 -14.55 -1.79
C ILE A 109 9.92 -13.46 -2.86
N GLY A 110 10.38 -13.73 -4.07
CA GLY A 110 10.30 -12.82 -5.22
C GLY A 110 9.19 -13.18 -6.22
N ALA A 111 9.17 -12.50 -7.36
CA ALA A 111 8.11 -12.64 -8.37
C ALA A 111 7.97 -14.07 -8.90
N ARG A 112 9.08 -14.77 -9.15
CA ARG A 112 9.06 -16.13 -9.70
C ARG A 112 8.30 -17.11 -8.81
N THR A 113 8.55 -17.07 -7.50
CA THR A 113 7.88 -17.96 -6.53
C THR A 113 6.39 -17.63 -6.42
N THR A 114 6.05 -16.33 -6.30
CA THR A 114 4.65 -15.88 -6.22
C THR A 114 3.88 -16.27 -7.48
N PHE A 115 4.45 -16.07 -8.66
CA PHE A 115 3.81 -16.46 -9.91
C PHE A 115 3.72 -17.97 -10.10
N ALA A 116 4.71 -18.75 -9.65
CA ALA A 116 4.61 -20.20 -9.64
C ALA A 116 3.46 -20.69 -8.73
N ALA A 117 3.30 -20.10 -7.54
CA ALA A 117 2.19 -20.40 -6.64
C ALA A 117 0.82 -20.05 -7.26
N ILE A 118 0.73 -18.91 -7.94
CA ILE A 118 -0.46 -18.50 -8.70
C ILE A 118 -0.77 -19.48 -9.84
N GLY A 119 0.24 -19.93 -10.59
CA GLY A 119 0.05 -20.87 -11.69
C GLY A 119 -0.54 -22.20 -11.23
N LEU A 120 -0.23 -22.65 -10.02
CA LEU A 120 -0.84 -23.84 -9.44
C LEU A 120 -2.35 -23.67 -9.16
N VAL A 121 -2.85 -22.44 -8.98
CA VAL A 121 -4.30 -22.20 -8.88
C VAL A 121 -4.98 -22.63 -10.17
N ALA A 122 -4.45 -22.23 -11.33
CA ALA A 122 -4.97 -22.63 -12.63
C ALA A 122 -4.85 -24.15 -12.85
N VAL A 123 -3.75 -24.77 -12.42
CA VAL A 123 -3.60 -26.24 -12.46
C VAL A 123 -4.67 -26.93 -11.62
N SER A 124 -4.96 -26.43 -10.41
CA SER A 124 -6.01 -26.96 -9.55
C SER A 124 -7.40 -26.81 -10.18
N VAL A 125 -7.71 -25.67 -10.82
CA VAL A 125 -8.96 -25.48 -11.57
C VAL A 125 -9.13 -26.54 -12.65
N ILE A 126 -8.09 -26.73 -13.47
CA ILE A 126 -8.09 -27.72 -14.56
C ILE A 126 -8.20 -29.14 -13.99
N GLY A 127 -7.45 -29.45 -12.94
CA GLY A 127 -7.48 -30.75 -12.26
C GLY A 127 -8.87 -31.10 -11.73
N ILE A 128 -9.53 -30.17 -11.03
CA ILE A 128 -10.90 -30.35 -10.52
C ILE A 128 -11.88 -30.59 -11.68
N PHE A 129 -11.74 -29.84 -12.77
CA PHE A 129 -12.57 -30.00 -13.97
C PHE A 129 -12.40 -31.39 -14.60
N LEU A 130 -11.16 -31.85 -14.80
CA LEU A 130 -10.85 -33.17 -15.34
C LEU A 130 -11.34 -34.30 -14.43
N VAL A 131 -11.15 -34.18 -13.12
CA VAL A 131 -11.66 -35.15 -12.13
C VAL A 131 -13.18 -35.22 -12.17
N THR A 132 -13.86 -34.08 -12.33
CA THR A 132 -15.33 -34.06 -12.42
C THR A 132 -15.83 -34.73 -13.71
N ILE A 133 -15.16 -34.51 -14.83
CA ILE A 133 -15.44 -35.21 -16.09
C ILE A 133 -15.25 -36.72 -15.93
N ALA A 134 -14.13 -37.14 -15.34
CA ALA A 134 -13.83 -38.54 -15.09
C ALA A 134 -14.87 -39.19 -14.16
N ALA A 135 -15.28 -38.50 -13.10
CA ALA A 135 -16.31 -38.96 -12.17
C ALA A 135 -17.69 -39.13 -12.83
N ARG A 136 -17.97 -38.38 -13.91
CA ARG A 136 -19.18 -38.52 -14.74
C ARG A 136 -18.97 -39.43 -15.95
N GLN A 137 -18.03 -40.37 -15.88
CA GLN A 137 -17.72 -41.35 -16.95
C GLN A 137 -17.42 -40.69 -18.31
N GLY A 138 -16.85 -39.47 -18.32
CA GLY A 138 -16.53 -38.76 -19.55
C GLY A 138 -17.71 -38.03 -20.20
N ALA A 139 -18.87 -37.94 -19.54
CA ALA A 139 -20.04 -37.23 -20.04
C ALA A 139 -19.83 -35.69 -20.03
N LEU A 140 -19.00 -35.18 -20.94
CA LEU A 140 -18.66 -33.77 -21.07
C LEU A 140 -19.90 -32.89 -21.24
N GLY A 141 -20.89 -33.35 -22.02
CA GLY A 141 -22.15 -32.64 -22.21
C GLY A 141 -22.91 -32.39 -20.90
N GLN A 142 -22.89 -33.33 -19.95
CA GLN A 142 -23.55 -33.14 -18.66
C GLN A 142 -22.82 -32.14 -17.76
N VAL A 143 -21.49 -32.08 -17.85
CA VAL A 143 -20.70 -31.09 -17.10
C VAL A 143 -20.93 -29.69 -17.68
N LEU A 144 -20.92 -29.56 -19.01
CA LEU A 144 -21.16 -28.29 -19.72
C LEU A 144 -22.58 -27.77 -19.52
N ASN A 145 -23.57 -28.65 -19.40
CA ASN A 145 -24.98 -28.28 -19.20
C ASN A 145 -25.36 -28.14 -17.72
N SER A 146 -24.40 -28.23 -16.79
CA SER A 146 -24.64 -28.08 -15.36
C SER A 146 -23.79 -26.97 -14.78
N ARG A 147 -24.34 -26.23 -13.83
CA ARG A 147 -23.62 -25.15 -13.16
C ARG A 147 -22.39 -25.68 -12.41
N PHE A 148 -21.21 -25.41 -12.95
CA PHE A 148 -19.98 -26.03 -12.46
C PHE A 148 -19.47 -25.35 -11.18
N GLY A 149 -19.29 -26.13 -10.12
CA GLY A 149 -18.73 -25.67 -8.84
C GLY A 149 -17.54 -26.48 -8.31
N GLY A 150 -17.15 -27.57 -8.98
CA GLY A 150 -15.95 -28.33 -8.61
C GLY A 150 -15.93 -28.89 -7.19
N GLY A 151 -17.09 -29.24 -6.62
CA GLY A 151 -17.21 -29.73 -5.24
C GLY A 151 -17.32 -28.64 -4.17
N ILE A 152 -17.32 -27.36 -4.56
CA ILE A 152 -17.65 -26.22 -3.70
C ILE A 152 -18.79 -25.40 -4.31
N ASN A 153 -19.18 -24.31 -3.65
CA ASN A 153 -20.20 -23.39 -4.15
C ASN A 153 -19.79 -22.82 -5.54
N PRO A 154 -20.65 -22.90 -6.59
CA PRO A 154 -20.30 -22.43 -7.93
C PRO A 154 -19.90 -20.97 -8.05
N ILE A 155 -20.49 -20.07 -7.26
CA ILE A 155 -20.11 -18.64 -7.22
C ILE A 155 -18.68 -18.50 -6.70
N SER A 156 -18.40 -19.21 -5.59
CA SER A 156 -17.09 -19.19 -4.95
C SER A 156 -15.99 -19.75 -5.86
N PHE A 157 -16.28 -20.89 -6.49
CA PHE A 157 -15.40 -21.51 -7.48
C PHE A 157 -15.17 -20.58 -8.66
N GLY A 158 -16.25 -20.10 -9.28
CA GLY A 158 -16.20 -19.24 -10.47
C GLY A 158 -15.35 -17.99 -10.26
N ASN A 159 -15.57 -17.26 -9.17
CA ASN A 159 -14.84 -16.02 -8.88
C ASN A 159 -13.34 -16.26 -8.65
N LEU A 160 -12.98 -17.28 -7.85
CA LEU A 160 -11.58 -17.59 -7.57
C LEU A 160 -10.86 -18.23 -8.76
N ALA A 161 -11.56 -19.04 -9.56
CA ALA A 161 -11.03 -19.61 -10.80
C ALA A 161 -10.77 -18.52 -11.85
N LEU A 162 -11.69 -17.56 -12.00
CA LEU A 162 -11.50 -16.40 -12.89
C LEU A 162 -10.28 -15.58 -12.45
N LEU A 163 -10.24 -15.20 -11.16
CA LEU A 163 -9.13 -14.41 -10.63
C LEU A 163 -7.80 -15.17 -10.77
N GLY A 164 -7.75 -16.45 -10.39
CA GLY A 164 -6.57 -17.30 -10.51
C GLY A 164 -6.10 -17.45 -11.96
N GLY A 165 -7.01 -17.63 -12.91
CA GLY A 165 -6.72 -17.68 -14.34
C GLY A 165 -6.13 -16.37 -14.86
N MET A 166 -6.74 -15.23 -14.53
CA MET A 166 -6.23 -13.90 -14.91
C MET A 166 -4.86 -13.59 -14.31
N LEU A 167 -4.64 -13.95 -13.04
CA LEU A 167 -3.33 -13.83 -12.39
C LEU A 167 -2.28 -14.73 -13.04
N THR A 168 -2.68 -15.92 -13.52
CA THR A 168 -1.81 -16.84 -14.27
C THR A 168 -1.45 -16.27 -15.65
N ILE A 169 -2.36 -15.52 -16.29
CA ILE A 169 -2.04 -14.78 -17.53
C ILE A 169 -1.02 -13.67 -17.26
N VAL A 170 -1.12 -12.95 -16.13
CA VAL A 170 -0.08 -11.99 -15.72
C VAL A 170 1.28 -12.68 -15.54
N ALA A 171 1.29 -13.85 -14.90
CA ALA A 171 2.50 -14.66 -14.76
C ALA A 171 3.08 -15.08 -16.12
N ALA A 172 2.24 -15.44 -17.09
CA ALA A 172 2.68 -15.74 -18.46
C ALA A 172 3.40 -14.55 -19.09
N MET A 173 2.82 -13.34 -19.00
CA MET A 173 3.42 -12.11 -19.52
C MET A 173 4.76 -11.79 -18.83
N PHE A 174 4.87 -12.05 -17.53
CA PHE A 174 6.13 -11.92 -16.80
C PHE A 174 7.20 -12.87 -17.36
N PHE A 175 6.87 -14.14 -17.61
CA PHE A 175 7.81 -15.10 -18.17
C PHE A 175 8.24 -14.78 -19.61
N VAL A 176 7.40 -14.09 -20.40
CA VAL A 176 7.82 -13.52 -21.69
C VAL A 176 8.95 -12.50 -21.49
N ARG A 177 8.80 -11.59 -20.52
CA ARG A 177 9.82 -10.57 -20.22
C ARG A 177 11.12 -11.16 -19.67
N GLU A 178 11.02 -12.25 -18.91
CA GLU A 178 12.16 -13.02 -18.41
C GLU A 178 12.82 -13.92 -19.48
N LYS A 179 12.36 -13.86 -20.75
CA LYS A 179 12.85 -14.70 -21.86
C LYS A 179 12.70 -16.20 -21.61
N ARG A 180 11.66 -16.62 -20.87
CA ARG A 180 11.32 -18.03 -20.58
C ARG A 180 10.09 -18.47 -21.38
N GLY A 181 10.25 -18.59 -22.71
CA GLY A 181 9.14 -18.82 -23.64
C GLY A 181 8.28 -20.05 -23.32
N GLY A 182 8.88 -21.19 -22.99
CA GLY A 182 8.13 -22.42 -22.66
C GLY A 182 7.21 -22.26 -21.44
N LEU A 183 7.71 -21.63 -20.36
CA LEU A 183 6.89 -21.32 -19.19
C LEU A 183 5.81 -20.28 -19.53
N ALA A 184 6.13 -19.28 -20.34
CA ALA A 184 5.14 -18.30 -20.75
C ALA A 184 3.95 -18.94 -21.49
N VAL A 185 4.21 -19.85 -22.44
CA VAL A 185 3.16 -20.57 -23.17
C VAL A 185 2.36 -21.47 -22.23
N LEU A 186 3.01 -22.22 -21.35
CA LEU A 186 2.34 -23.10 -20.39
C LEU A 186 1.38 -22.30 -19.49
N PHE A 187 1.84 -21.18 -18.92
CA PHE A 187 1.02 -20.34 -18.06
C PHE A 187 -0.09 -19.64 -18.84
N PHE A 188 0.15 -19.23 -20.08
CA PHE A 188 -0.88 -18.62 -20.91
C PHE A 188 -2.02 -19.60 -21.21
N ILE A 189 -1.69 -20.83 -21.61
CA ILE A 189 -2.67 -21.89 -21.86
C ILE A 189 -3.42 -22.24 -20.58
N GLY A 190 -2.70 -22.49 -19.48
CA GLY A 190 -3.31 -22.83 -18.20
C GLY A 190 -4.22 -21.73 -17.67
N GLY A 191 -3.78 -20.46 -17.73
CA GLY A 191 -4.57 -19.32 -17.31
C GLY A 191 -5.82 -19.13 -18.17
N THR A 192 -5.70 -19.25 -19.49
CA THR A 192 -6.85 -19.16 -20.41
C THR A 192 -7.85 -20.28 -20.16
N ALA A 193 -7.38 -21.52 -19.99
CA ALA A 193 -8.24 -22.66 -19.67
C ALA A 193 -8.98 -22.44 -18.33
N ALA A 194 -8.30 -21.94 -17.29
CA ALA A 194 -8.94 -21.63 -16.01
C ALA A 194 -10.01 -20.53 -16.13
N VAL A 195 -9.77 -19.49 -16.94
CA VAL A 195 -10.77 -18.45 -17.24
C VAL A 195 -11.98 -19.06 -17.93
N LEU A 196 -11.79 -19.91 -18.95
CA LEU A 196 -12.89 -20.56 -19.66
C LEU A 196 -13.70 -21.49 -18.73
N ILE A 197 -13.02 -22.32 -17.93
CA ILE A 197 -13.68 -23.19 -16.93
C ILE A 197 -14.46 -22.36 -15.91
N SER A 198 -13.94 -21.20 -15.52
CA SER A 198 -14.65 -20.32 -14.59
C SER A 198 -15.96 -19.77 -15.15
N MET A 199 -16.10 -19.63 -16.47
CA MET A 199 -17.35 -19.20 -17.11
C MET A 199 -18.45 -20.26 -17.01
N LEU A 200 -18.09 -21.55 -16.91
CA LEU A 200 -19.05 -22.66 -16.71
C LEU A 200 -19.76 -22.63 -15.35
N SER A 201 -19.31 -21.76 -14.43
CA SER A 201 -20.03 -21.50 -13.17
C SER A 201 -21.29 -20.64 -13.36
N GLU A 202 -21.44 -20.03 -14.55
CA GLU A 202 -22.53 -19.10 -14.90
C GLU A 202 -22.73 -17.98 -13.88
N THR A 203 -21.61 -17.51 -13.30
CA THR A 203 -21.63 -16.52 -12.25
C THR A 203 -21.64 -15.11 -12.85
N ARG A 204 -22.70 -14.32 -12.57
CA ARG A 204 -22.85 -12.95 -13.09
C ARG A 204 -21.66 -12.05 -12.74
N SER A 205 -21.08 -12.21 -11.57
CA SER A 205 -19.90 -11.47 -11.11
C SER A 205 -18.67 -11.70 -11.99
N ASN A 206 -18.53 -12.89 -12.59
CA ASN A 206 -17.44 -13.18 -13.51
C ASN A 206 -17.55 -12.35 -14.79
N LEU A 207 -18.75 -12.24 -15.35
CA LEU A 207 -19.02 -11.42 -16.53
C LEU A 207 -18.76 -9.94 -16.27
N VAL A 208 -19.12 -9.45 -15.08
CA VAL A 208 -18.87 -8.06 -14.68
C VAL A 208 -17.39 -7.81 -14.40
N ALA A 209 -16.69 -8.73 -13.73
CA ALA A 209 -15.29 -8.53 -13.33
C ALA A 209 -14.29 -8.67 -14.49
N LEU A 210 -14.51 -9.61 -15.41
CA LEU A 210 -13.61 -9.92 -16.52
C LEU A 210 -13.16 -8.69 -17.34
N PRO A 211 -14.04 -7.75 -17.78
CA PRO A 211 -13.61 -6.52 -18.45
C PRO A 211 -12.53 -5.75 -17.69
N PHE A 212 -12.73 -5.55 -16.39
CA PHE A 212 -11.85 -4.74 -15.57
C PHE A 212 -10.54 -5.47 -15.25
N LEU A 213 -10.59 -6.79 -15.12
CA LEU A 213 -9.38 -7.61 -15.02
C LEU A 213 -8.56 -7.55 -16.32
N LEU A 214 -9.20 -7.60 -17.50
CA LEU A 214 -8.51 -7.43 -18.77
C LEU A 214 -7.91 -6.02 -18.91
N ILE A 215 -8.62 -4.98 -18.47
CA ILE A 215 -8.08 -3.60 -18.44
C ILE A 215 -6.83 -3.52 -17.55
N ALA A 216 -6.76 -4.28 -16.44
CA ALA A 216 -5.59 -4.33 -15.58
C ALA A 216 -4.33 -4.91 -16.28
N LEU A 217 -4.46 -5.59 -17.42
CA LEU A 217 -3.33 -6.04 -18.25
C LEU A 217 -2.77 -4.94 -19.16
N VAL A 218 -3.55 -3.91 -19.47
CA VAL A 218 -3.18 -2.85 -20.44
C VAL A 218 -1.85 -2.16 -20.11
N PRO A 219 -1.49 -1.87 -18.85
CA PRO A 219 -0.19 -1.29 -18.52
C PRO A 219 1.00 -2.16 -18.92
N LEU A 220 0.84 -3.49 -18.95
CA LEU A 220 1.90 -4.45 -19.23
C LEU A 220 2.20 -4.62 -20.73
N VAL A 221 1.25 -4.29 -21.60
CA VAL A 221 1.41 -4.36 -23.06
C VAL A 221 1.98 -3.05 -23.63
N GLY A 222 2.65 -3.16 -24.78
CA GLY A 222 3.26 -2.02 -25.48
C GLY A 222 2.20 -1.00 -25.96
N LYS A 223 2.60 0.28 -26.10
CA LYS A 223 1.68 1.40 -26.42
C LYS A 223 0.73 1.13 -27.60
N ARG A 224 1.21 0.47 -28.67
CA ARG A 224 0.39 0.13 -29.85
C ARG A 224 -0.74 -0.87 -29.52
N LEU A 225 -0.45 -1.86 -28.69
CA LEU A 225 -1.42 -2.88 -28.25
C LEU A 225 -2.40 -2.34 -27.20
N ARG A 226 -2.08 -1.23 -26.51
CA ARG A 226 -3.00 -0.60 -25.55
C ARG A 226 -4.27 -0.06 -26.24
N ILE A 227 -4.11 0.52 -27.43
CA ILE A 227 -5.23 1.04 -28.22
C ILE A 227 -6.12 -0.12 -28.69
N ALA A 228 -5.51 -1.21 -29.16
CA ALA A 228 -6.25 -2.43 -29.51
C ALA A 228 -6.99 -3.01 -28.30
N GLY A 229 -6.36 -3.05 -27.12
CA GLY A 229 -6.99 -3.52 -25.88
C GLY A 229 -8.24 -2.71 -25.48
N LEU A 230 -8.26 -1.40 -25.72
CA LEU A 230 -9.43 -0.54 -25.44
C LEU A 230 -10.64 -0.88 -26.32
N ILE A 231 -10.45 -1.54 -27.46
CA ILE A 231 -11.52 -1.94 -28.39
C ILE A 231 -11.89 -3.42 -28.18
N VAL A 232 -10.87 -4.28 -28.07
CA VAL A 232 -11.05 -5.73 -27.94
C VAL A 232 -11.72 -6.12 -26.63
N VAL A 233 -11.40 -5.44 -25.52
CA VAL A 233 -11.98 -5.78 -24.21
C VAL A 233 -13.51 -5.55 -24.19
N PRO A 234 -14.05 -4.37 -24.58
CA PRO A 234 -15.49 -4.19 -24.72
C PRO A 234 -16.16 -5.21 -25.66
N MET A 235 -15.51 -5.57 -26.77
CA MET A 235 -16.05 -6.58 -27.70
C MET A 235 -16.14 -7.97 -27.08
N LEU A 236 -15.10 -8.41 -26.36
CA LEU A 236 -15.11 -9.71 -25.65
C LEU A 236 -16.20 -9.75 -24.57
N VAL A 237 -16.43 -8.63 -23.89
CA VAL A 237 -17.46 -8.49 -22.87
C VAL A 237 -18.85 -8.54 -23.48
N ALA A 238 -19.07 -7.82 -24.58
CA ALA A 238 -20.33 -7.89 -25.33
C ALA A 238 -20.59 -9.33 -25.81
N GLY A 239 -19.57 -10.00 -26.36
CA GLY A 239 -19.66 -11.41 -26.77
C GLY A 239 -20.01 -12.36 -25.61
N ALA A 240 -19.37 -12.19 -24.45
CA ALA A 240 -19.65 -12.99 -23.26
C ALA A 240 -21.06 -12.77 -22.68
N ILE A 241 -21.58 -11.53 -22.77
CA ILE A 241 -22.95 -11.20 -22.37
C ILE A 241 -23.96 -11.85 -23.32
N ILE A 242 -23.74 -11.75 -24.64
CA ILE A 242 -24.62 -12.30 -25.67
C ILE A 242 -24.72 -13.82 -25.59
N THR A 243 -23.60 -14.48 -25.26
CA THR A 243 -23.52 -15.96 -25.19
C THR A 243 -24.00 -16.54 -23.87
N SER A 244 -24.30 -15.71 -22.86
CA SER A 244 -24.83 -16.19 -21.58
C SER A 244 -26.35 -16.27 -21.63
N ASP A 245 -26.90 -17.48 -21.71
CA ASP A 245 -28.35 -17.72 -21.71
C ASP A 245 -29.05 -17.06 -20.51
N ARG A 246 -28.41 -17.06 -19.34
CA ARG A 246 -28.94 -16.43 -18.12
C ARG A 246 -28.95 -14.90 -18.16
N MET A 247 -27.93 -14.28 -18.76
CA MET A 247 -27.90 -12.82 -18.91
C MET A 247 -28.87 -12.38 -19.99
N SER A 248 -28.92 -13.13 -21.10
CA SER A 248 -29.90 -12.94 -22.18
C SER A 248 -31.33 -13.09 -21.66
N SER A 249 -31.64 -14.12 -20.87
CA SER A 249 -32.98 -14.31 -20.28
C SER A 249 -33.34 -13.23 -19.27
N SER A 250 -32.39 -12.80 -18.43
CA SER A 250 -32.61 -11.69 -17.48
C SER A 250 -32.86 -10.36 -18.21
N LEU A 251 -32.11 -10.09 -19.28
CA LEU A 251 -32.29 -8.88 -20.11
C LEU A 251 -33.59 -8.91 -20.90
N ASN A 252 -33.94 -10.06 -21.49
CA ASN A 252 -35.16 -10.21 -22.26
C ASN A 252 -36.41 -10.07 -21.37
N GLY A 253 -36.41 -10.68 -20.18
CA GLY A 253 -37.51 -10.52 -19.20
C GLY A 253 -37.70 -9.07 -18.75
N LEU A 254 -36.59 -8.34 -18.53
CA LEU A 254 -36.61 -6.91 -18.21
C LEU A 254 -37.13 -6.04 -19.37
N LEU A 255 -36.74 -6.36 -20.61
CA LEU A 255 -37.09 -5.56 -21.80
C LEU A 255 -38.51 -5.81 -22.32
N HIS A 256 -39.04 -7.02 -22.14
CA HIS A 256 -40.33 -7.41 -22.75
C HIS A 256 -41.47 -7.54 -21.73
N ASP A 257 -41.21 -8.11 -20.55
CA ASP A 257 -42.27 -8.47 -19.61
C ASP A 257 -42.24 -7.65 -18.30
N GLY A 258 -41.20 -6.84 -18.11
CA GLY A 258 -40.97 -6.09 -16.86
C GLY A 258 -40.72 -6.97 -15.63
N GLN A 259 -40.60 -8.28 -15.80
CA GLN A 259 -40.40 -9.26 -14.73
C GLN A 259 -38.91 -9.55 -14.53
N LEU A 260 -38.50 -9.53 -13.26
CA LEU A 260 -37.14 -9.87 -12.85
C LEU A 260 -37.03 -11.40 -12.64
N ASP A 261 -35.86 -11.97 -12.96
CA ASP A 261 -35.54 -13.34 -12.56
C ASP A 261 -35.62 -13.48 -11.03
N SER A 262 -36.21 -14.57 -10.54
CA SER A 262 -36.35 -14.95 -9.12
C SER A 262 -35.10 -14.70 -8.28
N GLY A 263 -33.90 -15.00 -8.81
CA GLY A 263 -32.64 -14.77 -8.10
C GLY A 263 -32.23 -13.29 -7.99
N MET A 264 -32.75 -12.40 -8.85
CA MET A 264 -32.56 -10.96 -8.76
C MET A 264 -33.56 -10.32 -7.80
N GLU A 265 -34.81 -10.78 -7.81
CA GLU A 265 -35.86 -10.35 -6.88
C GLU A 265 -35.43 -10.56 -5.42
N ILE A 266 -34.97 -11.78 -5.09
CA ILE A 266 -34.43 -12.09 -3.75
C ILE A 266 -33.29 -11.15 -3.36
N ARG A 267 -32.39 -10.83 -4.30
CA ARG A 267 -31.26 -9.93 -4.03
C ARG A 267 -31.72 -8.50 -3.76
N LEU A 268 -32.67 -7.99 -4.53
CA LEU A 268 -33.21 -6.65 -4.32
C LEU A 268 -33.91 -6.52 -2.97
N GLU A 269 -34.65 -7.55 -2.54
CA GLU A 269 -35.29 -7.58 -1.22
C GLU A 269 -34.26 -7.59 -0.09
N VAL A 270 -33.29 -8.50 -0.17
CA VAL A 270 -32.17 -8.58 0.80
C VAL A 270 -31.38 -7.27 0.86
N TRP A 271 -31.14 -6.63 -0.28
CA TRP A 271 -30.47 -5.32 -0.34
C TRP A 271 -31.33 -4.21 0.24
N GLY A 272 -32.64 -4.26 0.03
CA GLY A 272 -33.62 -3.36 0.65
C GLY A 272 -33.57 -3.46 2.17
N GLN A 273 -33.56 -4.69 2.71
CA GLN A 273 -33.43 -4.92 4.15
C GLN A 273 -32.12 -4.38 4.71
N ALA A 274 -30.98 -4.66 4.06
CA ALA A 274 -29.68 -4.13 4.47
C ALA A 274 -29.62 -2.59 4.45
N LEU A 275 -30.23 -1.95 3.45
CA LEU A 275 -30.33 -0.49 3.37
C LEU A 275 -31.24 0.10 4.45
N ASN A 276 -32.34 -0.58 4.78
CA ASN A 276 -33.23 -0.15 5.87
C ASN A 276 -32.51 -0.22 7.22
N MET A 277 -31.75 -1.29 7.48
CA MET A 277 -30.90 -1.40 8.67
C MET A 277 -29.88 -0.25 8.77
N LEU A 278 -29.24 0.12 7.65
CA LEU A 278 -28.32 1.26 7.63
C LEU A 278 -29.04 2.58 7.95
N ARG A 279 -30.27 2.77 7.44
CA ARG A 279 -31.07 3.98 7.72
C ARG A 279 -31.45 4.09 9.20
N GLU A 280 -31.74 2.96 9.84
CA GLU A 280 -32.07 2.89 11.26
C GLU A 280 -30.85 3.17 12.15
N SER A 281 -29.68 2.62 11.80
CA SER A 281 -28.45 2.71 12.59
C SER A 281 -27.23 3.11 11.74
N PRO A 282 -27.13 4.36 11.26
CA PRO A 282 -26.10 4.77 10.30
C PRO A 282 -24.68 4.76 10.87
N TRP A 283 -24.51 5.03 12.16
CA TRP A 283 -23.19 5.17 12.78
C TRP A 283 -22.62 3.86 13.33
N SER A 284 -23.46 2.99 13.88
CA SER A 284 -23.05 1.74 14.52
C SER A 284 -23.38 0.49 13.70
N GLY A 285 -24.36 0.56 12.80
CA GLY A 285 -25.01 -0.63 12.24
C GLY A 285 -25.82 -1.38 13.30
N ALA A 286 -26.40 -2.50 12.90
CA ALA A 286 -27.24 -3.35 13.73
C ALA A 286 -26.47 -4.44 14.52
N GLY A 287 -25.14 -4.47 14.44
CA GLY A 287 -24.32 -5.56 14.97
C GLY A 287 -23.92 -6.58 13.91
N LEU A 288 -22.94 -7.43 14.23
CA LEU A 288 -22.42 -8.44 13.30
C LEU A 288 -23.41 -9.58 13.08
N GLY A 289 -24.17 -9.98 14.11
CA GLY A 289 -25.27 -10.94 14.02
C GLY A 289 -26.59 -10.31 13.56
N GLY A 290 -26.73 -8.99 13.69
CA GLY A 290 -27.96 -8.24 13.47
C GLY A 290 -28.60 -8.42 12.10
N TYR A 291 -27.81 -8.70 11.05
CA TYR A 291 -28.37 -9.00 9.73
C TYR A 291 -29.12 -10.35 9.71
N THR A 292 -28.60 -11.38 10.35
CA THR A 292 -29.29 -12.68 10.48
C THR A 292 -30.59 -12.50 11.25
N HIS A 293 -30.52 -11.85 12.41
CA HIS A 293 -31.69 -11.57 13.26
C HIS A 293 -32.77 -10.77 12.52
N ARG A 294 -32.36 -9.83 11.65
CA ARG A 294 -33.29 -9.07 10.81
C ARG A 294 -34.09 -9.98 9.88
N ILE A 295 -33.41 -10.83 9.10
CA ILE A 295 -34.09 -11.72 8.15
C ILE A 295 -35.02 -12.69 8.89
N GLU A 296 -34.56 -13.27 10.01
CA GLU A 296 -35.38 -14.14 10.85
C GLU A 296 -36.64 -13.43 11.38
N SER A 297 -36.50 -12.18 11.83
CA SER A 297 -37.63 -11.39 12.32
C SER A 297 -38.66 -11.01 11.24
N GLU A 298 -38.20 -10.68 10.03
CA GLU A 298 -39.08 -10.30 8.92
C GLU A 298 -39.84 -11.51 8.36
N VAL A 299 -39.21 -12.69 8.35
CA VAL A 299 -39.89 -13.94 8.04
C VAL A 299 -40.90 -14.29 9.11
N ALA A 300 -40.53 -14.19 10.39
CA ALA A 300 -41.45 -14.45 11.51
C ALA A 300 -42.64 -13.48 11.54
N ALA A 301 -42.46 -12.24 11.08
CA ALA A 301 -43.51 -11.23 10.94
C ALA A 301 -44.41 -11.44 9.71
N GLY A 302 -44.06 -12.37 8.81
CA GLY A 302 -44.79 -12.62 7.57
C GLY A 302 -44.51 -11.59 6.45
N ASN A 303 -43.51 -10.72 6.62
CA ASN A 303 -43.12 -9.73 5.62
C ASN A 303 -42.20 -10.34 4.54
N LEU A 304 -41.46 -11.40 4.89
CA LEU A 304 -40.63 -12.17 3.95
C LEU A 304 -41.06 -13.64 3.90
N PRO A 305 -41.00 -14.29 2.73
CA PRO A 305 -41.25 -15.73 2.61
C PRO A 305 -40.20 -16.59 3.35
N GLU A 306 -40.60 -17.78 3.81
CA GLU A 306 -39.73 -18.69 4.58
C GLU A 306 -38.44 -19.10 3.86
N HIS A 307 -38.43 -19.19 2.54
CA HIS A 307 -37.23 -19.59 1.77
C HIS A 307 -36.04 -18.62 1.93
N PHE A 308 -36.26 -17.41 2.45
CA PHE A 308 -35.18 -16.47 2.80
C PHE A 308 -34.32 -16.98 3.97
N LEU A 309 -34.86 -17.82 4.84
CA LEU A 309 -34.10 -18.46 5.93
C LEU A 309 -32.98 -19.36 5.40
N ASP A 310 -33.24 -20.06 4.29
CA ASP A 310 -32.30 -21.01 3.69
C ASP A 310 -31.21 -20.33 2.84
N CYS A 311 -31.56 -19.27 2.12
CA CYS A 311 -30.65 -18.65 1.15
C CYS A 311 -29.87 -17.44 1.68
N CYS A 312 -30.46 -16.75 2.64
CA CYS A 312 -30.26 -15.31 2.79
C CYS A 312 -30.03 -14.87 4.23
N THR A 313 -29.90 -15.82 5.15
CA THR A 313 -29.37 -15.64 6.51
C THR A 313 -27.84 -15.50 6.49
N GLY A 314 -27.27 -14.81 7.48
CA GLY A 314 -25.81 -14.62 7.61
C GLY A 314 -25.21 -13.45 6.85
N HIS A 315 -25.67 -13.13 5.63
CA HIS A 315 -25.13 -11.97 4.90
C HIS A 315 -26.04 -11.42 3.78
N ALA A 316 -25.86 -10.16 3.42
CA ALA A 316 -26.64 -9.46 2.39
C ALA A 316 -26.27 -9.75 0.92
N HIS A 317 -25.43 -10.77 0.64
CA HIS A 317 -24.97 -11.12 -0.72
C HIS A 317 -24.28 -9.93 -1.45
N ASN A 318 -23.74 -8.98 -0.68
CA ASN A 318 -23.02 -7.80 -1.14
C ASN A 318 -22.20 -7.30 0.05
N ASP A 319 -20.87 -7.28 -0.06
CA ASP A 319 -19.97 -6.86 1.01
C ASP A 319 -20.26 -5.43 1.47
N LEU A 320 -20.47 -4.48 0.55
CA LEU A 320 -20.70 -3.08 0.91
C LEU A 320 -21.98 -2.94 1.74
N LEU A 321 -23.07 -3.52 1.27
CA LEU A 321 -24.36 -3.46 1.97
C LEU A 321 -24.33 -4.26 3.27
N ASN A 322 -23.66 -5.41 3.30
CA ASN A 322 -23.51 -6.21 4.50
C ASN A 322 -22.73 -5.47 5.60
N ASN A 323 -21.60 -4.85 5.23
CA ASN A 323 -20.80 -4.05 6.17
C ASN A 323 -21.54 -2.77 6.59
N ALA A 324 -22.35 -2.18 5.70
CA ALA A 324 -23.19 -1.03 6.03
C ALA A 324 -24.29 -1.40 7.02
N ALA A 325 -24.98 -2.52 6.82
CA ALA A 325 -26.05 -2.99 7.69
C ALA A 325 -25.52 -3.38 9.08
N THR A 326 -24.40 -4.09 9.14
CA THR A 326 -23.85 -4.63 10.40
C THR A 326 -23.02 -3.62 11.19
N SER A 327 -22.28 -2.76 10.51
CA SER A 327 -21.26 -1.88 11.13
C SER A 327 -21.38 -0.40 10.72
N GLY A 328 -22.45 0.00 10.02
CA GLY A 328 -22.70 1.39 9.64
C GLY A 328 -21.64 2.01 8.74
N ILE A 329 -21.46 3.33 8.86
CA ILE A 329 -20.42 4.10 8.17
C ILE A 329 -19.00 3.58 8.45
N PRO A 330 -18.62 3.22 9.70
CA PRO A 330 -17.33 2.57 9.96
C PRO A 330 -17.13 1.27 9.17
N GLY A 331 -18.19 0.46 9.02
CA GLY A 331 -18.21 -0.74 8.18
C GLY A 331 -17.87 -0.43 6.72
N ILE A 332 -18.60 0.51 6.13
CA ILE A 332 -18.37 0.98 4.75
C ILE A 332 -16.92 1.46 4.56
N LEU A 333 -16.44 2.28 5.49
CA LEU A 333 -15.08 2.81 5.44
C LEU A 333 -14.05 1.69 5.53
N SER A 334 -14.25 0.71 6.42
CA SER A 334 -13.31 -0.39 6.60
C SER A 334 -13.22 -1.29 5.35
N TRP A 335 -14.35 -1.60 4.72
CA TRP A 335 -14.39 -2.33 3.45
C TRP A 335 -13.71 -1.54 2.31
N ALA A 336 -14.00 -0.25 2.20
CA ALA A 336 -13.36 0.61 1.20
C ALA A 336 -11.83 0.65 1.40
N LEU A 337 -11.36 0.76 2.64
CA LEU A 337 -9.92 0.76 2.94
C LEU A 337 -9.26 -0.58 2.61
N LEU A 338 -9.94 -1.71 2.86
CA LEU A 338 -9.45 -3.03 2.44
C LEU A 338 -9.24 -3.10 0.94
N ILE A 339 -10.15 -2.55 0.13
CA ILE A 339 -10.05 -2.63 -1.34
C ILE A 339 -9.10 -1.58 -1.93
N PHE A 340 -9.28 -0.30 -1.54
CA PHE A 340 -8.65 0.82 -2.24
C PHE A 340 -7.23 1.13 -1.77
N ILE A 341 -6.83 0.78 -0.54
CA ILE A 341 -5.43 0.93 -0.12
C ILE A 341 -4.50 0.02 -0.93
N PRO A 342 -4.72 -1.30 -1.02
CA PRO A 342 -3.91 -2.16 -1.88
C PRO A 342 -3.97 -1.72 -3.35
N LEU A 343 -5.15 -1.40 -3.89
CA LEU A 343 -5.28 -0.92 -5.27
C LEU A 343 -4.41 0.33 -5.53
N ALA A 344 -4.39 1.29 -4.60
CA ALA A 344 -3.56 2.49 -4.73
C ALA A 344 -2.06 2.17 -4.61
N ILE A 345 -1.67 1.26 -3.72
CA ILE A 345 -0.27 0.84 -3.52
C ILE A 345 0.27 0.13 -4.77
N PHE A 346 -0.47 -0.86 -5.27
CA PHE A 346 -0.09 -1.60 -6.45
C PHE A 346 -0.19 -0.73 -7.72
N GLY A 347 -1.26 0.05 -7.86
CA GLY A 347 -1.50 0.94 -9.00
C GLY A 347 -0.37 1.92 -9.25
N ARG A 348 0.28 2.42 -8.18
CA ARG A 348 1.43 3.33 -8.26
C ARG A 348 2.66 2.71 -8.94
N ASN A 349 2.75 1.38 -8.98
CA ASN A 349 3.90 0.64 -9.48
C ASN A 349 3.65 -0.06 -10.84
N LEU A 350 2.46 0.11 -11.44
CA LEU A 350 2.12 -0.46 -12.75
C LEU A 350 3.05 0.01 -13.89
N SER A 351 3.57 1.23 -13.77
CA SER A 351 4.47 1.84 -14.76
C SER A 351 5.95 1.65 -14.44
N SER A 352 6.30 0.76 -13.51
CA SER A 352 7.70 0.48 -13.17
C SER A 352 8.47 -0.03 -14.38
N ARG A 353 9.73 0.42 -14.54
CA ARG A 353 10.64 -0.10 -15.57
C ARG A 353 11.14 -1.51 -15.24
N HIS A 354 11.12 -1.90 -13.95
CA HIS A 354 11.44 -3.26 -13.52
C HIS A 354 10.26 -4.19 -13.79
N ALA A 355 10.46 -5.16 -14.68
CA ALA A 355 9.38 -6.03 -15.15
C ALA A 355 8.72 -6.80 -14.00
N ALA A 356 9.49 -7.38 -13.07
CA ALA A 356 8.95 -8.13 -11.95
C ALA A 356 8.00 -7.29 -11.09
N THR A 357 8.39 -6.06 -10.75
CA THR A 357 7.55 -5.10 -10.02
C THR A 357 6.27 -4.77 -10.78
N ALA A 358 6.37 -4.44 -12.07
CA ALA A 358 5.19 -4.05 -12.86
C ALA A 358 4.14 -5.18 -12.94
N HIS A 359 4.58 -6.43 -13.10
CA HIS A 359 3.67 -7.57 -13.16
C HIS A 359 3.07 -7.91 -11.78
N LEU A 360 3.86 -7.84 -10.70
CA LEU A 360 3.33 -8.00 -9.34
C LEU A 360 2.33 -6.89 -8.99
N ALA A 361 2.60 -5.65 -9.41
CA ALA A 361 1.66 -4.54 -9.29
C ALA A 361 0.36 -4.80 -10.05
N ALA A 362 0.43 -5.29 -11.30
CA ALA A 362 -0.77 -5.66 -12.05
C ALA A 362 -1.57 -6.78 -11.35
N ALA A 363 -0.88 -7.81 -10.85
CA ALA A 363 -1.49 -8.88 -10.07
C ALA A 363 -2.19 -8.36 -8.81
N GLY A 364 -1.55 -7.47 -8.04
CA GLY A 364 -2.14 -6.88 -6.84
C GLY A 364 -3.35 -5.97 -7.14
N CYS A 365 -3.30 -5.21 -8.24
CA CYS A 365 -4.46 -4.47 -8.75
C CYS A 365 -5.60 -5.41 -9.13
N MET A 366 -5.31 -6.52 -9.82
CA MET A 366 -6.31 -7.52 -10.20
C MET A 366 -6.99 -8.16 -8.99
N VAL A 367 -6.24 -8.51 -7.94
CA VAL A 367 -6.85 -9.04 -6.69
C VAL A 367 -7.80 -8.00 -6.09
N SER A 368 -7.39 -6.74 -6.03
CA SER A 368 -8.22 -5.66 -5.48
C SER A 368 -9.48 -5.39 -6.31
N LEU A 369 -9.34 -5.33 -7.65
CA LEU A 369 -10.45 -5.15 -8.57
C LEU A 369 -11.40 -6.35 -8.56
N GLY A 370 -10.86 -7.57 -8.55
CA GLY A 370 -11.65 -8.80 -8.46
C GLY A 370 -12.53 -8.78 -7.21
N TYR A 371 -11.94 -8.54 -6.04
CA TYR A 371 -12.70 -8.48 -4.78
C TYR A 371 -13.68 -7.31 -4.71
N PHE A 372 -13.39 -6.18 -5.36
CA PHE A 372 -14.36 -5.10 -5.51
C PHE A 372 -15.61 -5.59 -6.25
N PHE A 373 -15.45 -6.14 -7.46
CA PHE A 373 -16.60 -6.57 -8.28
C PHE A 373 -17.30 -7.82 -7.72
N PHE A 374 -16.56 -8.76 -7.17
CA PHE A 374 -17.14 -9.91 -6.45
C PHE A 374 -17.94 -9.44 -5.25
N GLY A 375 -17.39 -8.49 -4.46
CA GLY A 375 -18.04 -7.91 -3.29
C GLY A 375 -19.33 -7.14 -3.59
N LEU A 376 -19.56 -6.67 -4.82
CA LEU A 376 -20.85 -6.06 -5.20
C LEU A 376 -21.98 -7.08 -5.36
N THR A 377 -21.67 -8.38 -5.37
CA THR A 377 -22.62 -9.44 -5.74
C THR A 377 -22.53 -10.68 -4.86
N GLU A 378 -21.60 -10.70 -3.90
CA GLU A 378 -21.35 -11.75 -2.92
C GLU A 378 -20.75 -11.11 -1.65
N ALA A 379 -20.95 -11.73 -0.48
CA ALA A 379 -20.31 -11.31 0.76
C ALA A 379 -18.93 -11.99 0.92
N THR A 380 -17.94 -11.55 0.13
CA THR A 380 -16.65 -12.23 0.02
C THR A 380 -15.88 -12.26 1.35
N PHE A 381 -15.96 -11.21 2.16
CA PHE A 381 -15.19 -11.17 3.42
C PHE A 381 -15.87 -11.93 4.58
N ASN A 382 -17.16 -12.27 4.45
CA ASN A 382 -17.83 -13.17 5.39
C ASN A 382 -17.54 -14.66 5.11
N ARG A 383 -16.91 -14.97 3.96
CA ARG A 383 -16.54 -16.34 3.60
C ARG A 383 -15.08 -16.62 3.91
N THR A 384 -14.85 -17.63 4.73
CA THR A 384 -13.51 -18.09 5.13
C THR A 384 -12.54 -18.29 3.96
N LEU A 385 -12.99 -18.95 2.88
CA LEU A 385 -12.16 -19.26 1.72
C LEU A 385 -11.67 -17.98 1.01
N PHE A 386 -12.60 -17.07 0.69
CA PHE A 386 -12.30 -15.78 0.06
C PHE A 386 -11.39 -14.92 0.94
N LEU A 387 -11.77 -14.72 2.21
CA LEU A 387 -10.99 -13.89 3.11
C LEU A 387 -9.54 -14.40 3.24
N THR A 388 -9.36 -15.71 3.39
CA THR A 388 -8.02 -16.30 3.54
C THR A 388 -7.22 -16.22 2.24
N PHE A 389 -7.86 -16.41 1.08
CA PHE A 389 -7.21 -16.25 -0.21
C PHE A 389 -6.76 -14.82 -0.43
N TYR A 390 -7.63 -13.84 -0.16
CA TYR A 390 -7.33 -12.42 -0.22
C TYR A 390 -6.12 -12.06 0.64
N LEU A 391 -6.16 -12.47 1.91
CA LEU A 391 -5.08 -12.22 2.86
C LEU A 391 -3.74 -12.77 2.36
N LEU A 392 -3.69 -14.03 1.92
CA LEU A 392 -2.46 -14.66 1.46
C LEU A 392 -1.97 -14.08 0.13
N ALA A 393 -2.87 -13.80 -0.81
CA ALA A 393 -2.56 -13.20 -2.11
C ALA A 393 -2.01 -11.78 -1.94
N VAL A 394 -2.69 -10.90 -1.19
CA VAL A 394 -2.23 -9.53 -0.96
C VAL A 394 -0.89 -9.52 -0.21
N SER A 395 -0.76 -10.36 0.83
CA SER A 395 0.50 -10.44 1.61
C SER A 395 1.67 -10.92 0.75
N SER A 396 1.48 -11.97 -0.05
CA SER A 396 2.54 -12.52 -0.90
C SER A 396 2.91 -11.60 -2.05
N ILE A 397 1.93 -11.00 -2.74
CA ILE A 397 2.18 -10.06 -3.82
C ILE A 397 2.84 -8.79 -3.30
N ALA A 398 2.38 -8.23 -2.18
CA ALA A 398 2.97 -7.03 -1.58
C ALA A 398 4.42 -7.29 -1.15
N SER A 399 4.67 -8.34 -0.37
CA SER A 399 6.02 -8.66 0.10
C SER A 399 6.97 -9.00 -1.05
N ALA A 400 6.51 -9.74 -2.07
CA ALA A 400 7.30 -10.01 -3.25
C ALA A 400 7.59 -8.73 -4.05
N MET A 401 6.61 -7.82 -4.18
CA MET A 401 6.81 -6.56 -4.88
C MET A 401 7.87 -5.72 -4.17
N PHE A 402 7.82 -5.60 -2.84
CA PHE A 402 8.84 -4.88 -2.08
C PHE A 402 10.20 -5.56 -2.10
N THR A 403 10.25 -6.90 -2.16
CA THR A 403 11.49 -7.66 -2.36
C THR A 403 12.11 -7.35 -3.72
N GLU A 404 11.33 -7.43 -4.81
CA GLU A 404 11.77 -7.12 -6.17
C GLU A 404 12.17 -5.66 -6.33
N LEU A 405 11.38 -4.76 -5.74
CA LEU A 405 11.73 -3.36 -5.62
C LEU A 405 13.10 -3.26 -4.92
N SER A 406 13.26 -3.80 -3.72
CA SER A 406 14.54 -3.73 -3.01
C SER A 406 15.73 -4.37 -3.74
N ALA A 407 15.50 -5.21 -4.75
CA ALA A 407 16.56 -5.77 -5.57
C ALA A 407 16.86 -4.94 -6.83
N SER A 408 15.95 -4.05 -7.26
CA SER A 408 16.00 -3.41 -8.57
C SER A 408 16.91 -2.16 -8.62
N TYR A 409 17.98 -2.10 -7.84
CA TYR A 409 18.97 -1.00 -7.89
C TYR A 409 19.87 -1.18 -9.10
N VAL A 410 19.59 -0.44 -10.17
CA VAL A 410 20.43 -0.49 -11.37
C VAL A 410 20.90 0.92 -11.72
N ARG A 411 22.21 1.17 -11.65
CA ARG A 411 22.82 2.34 -12.30
C ARG A 411 22.89 2.09 -13.81
N ASN A 412 21.74 2.13 -14.47
CA ASN A 412 21.65 1.99 -15.93
C ASN A 412 21.26 3.32 -16.58
N ARG A 413 22.08 4.35 -16.35
CA ARG A 413 21.88 5.71 -16.87
C ARG A 413 23.16 6.20 -17.52
N ALA A 414 23.03 7.03 -18.55
CA ALA A 414 24.18 7.66 -19.23
C ALA A 414 24.66 8.93 -18.52
N ARG A 415 23.84 9.51 -17.63
CA ARG A 415 24.09 10.80 -16.98
C ARG A 415 24.95 10.63 -15.73
N LYS A 416 26.03 11.41 -15.62
CA LYS A 416 26.91 11.42 -14.44
C LYS A 416 26.35 12.33 -13.33
N VAL A 417 26.39 11.86 -12.08
CA VAL A 417 26.00 12.63 -10.89
C VAL A 417 27.20 12.87 -9.97
N SER A 418 27.42 14.13 -9.60
CA SER A 418 28.29 14.49 -8.48
C SER A 418 27.46 14.68 -7.23
N ALA A 419 27.81 14.04 -6.12
CA ALA A 419 27.26 14.37 -4.81
C ALA A 419 28.15 15.40 -4.12
N THR A 420 27.55 16.46 -3.60
CA THR A 420 28.24 17.50 -2.83
C THR A 420 27.76 17.50 -1.39
N ILE A 421 28.70 17.41 -0.44
CA ILE A 421 28.43 17.35 0.99
C ILE A 421 29.26 18.44 1.66
N ILE A 422 28.62 19.22 2.54
CA ILE A 422 29.30 20.12 3.47
C ILE A 422 29.20 19.54 4.88
N THR A 423 30.25 19.64 5.67
CA THR A 423 30.28 18.97 6.99
C THR A 423 31.12 19.71 8.02
N LYS A 424 30.79 19.51 9.30
CA LYS A 424 31.60 19.92 10.46
C LYS A 424 31.21 19.09 11.68
N ASN A 425 32.14 18.31 12.21
CA ASN A 425 31.98 17.43 13.38
C ASN A 425 30.79 16.45 13.26
N GLU A 426 30.87 15.58 12.25
CA GLU A 426 29.83 14.60 11.87
C GLU A 426 30.41 13.18 11.77
N GLU A 427 31.35 12.80 12.66
CA GLU A 427 31.96 11.46 12.64
C GLU A 427 30.92 10.33 12.77
N ASP A 428 29.83 10.57 13.51
CA ASP A 428 28.71 9.64 13.70
C ASP A 428 27.88 9.41 12.42
N HIS A 429 28.05 10.26 11.40
CA HIS A 429 27.12 10.37 10.28
C HIS A 429 27.80 10.30 8.91
N ILE A 430 29.01 10.84 8.78
CA ILE A 430 29.64 11.01 7.48
C ILE A 430 29.82 9.69 6.73
N THR A 431 30.25 8.61 7.39
CA THR A 431 30.48 7.31 6.75
C THR A 431 29.21 6.77 6.07
N ASP A 432 28.09 6.77 6.78
CA ASP A 432 26.82 6.28 6.22
C ASP A 432 26.25 7.25 5.17
N CYS A 433 26.50 8.55 5.32
CA CYS A 433 26.17 9.56 4.31
C CYS A 433 26.81 9.20 2.98
N LEU A 434 28.13 9.03 2.98
CA LEU A 434 28.92 8.78 1.78
C LEU A 434 28.59 7.42 1.16
N LYS A 435 28.44 6.36 1.98
CA LYS A 435 27.99 5.04 1.51
C LYS A 435 26.63 5.11 0.81
N SER A 436 25.67 5.85 1.38
CA SER A 436 24.34 6.02 0.80
C SER A 436 24.36 6.87 -0.48
N ALA A 437 25.12 7.98 -0.48
CA ALA A 437 25.28 8.85 -1.65
C ALA A 437 25.88 8.07 -2.82
N ARG A 438 26.84 7.17 -2.53
CA ARG A 438 27.46 6.33 -3.54
C ARG A 438 26.46 5.44 -4.26
N LEU A 439 25.28 5.10 -3.73
CA LEU A 439 24.26 4.35 -4.50
C LEU A 439 23.87 5.04 -5.81
N VAL A 440 24.02 6.37 -5.87
CA VAL A 440 23.67 7.23 -7.00
C VAL A 440 24.88 7.96 -7.56
N ALA A 441 25.83 8.39 -6.75
CA ALA A 441 26.90 9.30 -7.17
C ALA A 441 28.03 8.58 -7.93
N ASP A 442 28.46 9.20 -9.02
CA ASP A 442 29.67 8.81 -9.77
C ASP A 442 30.91 9.52 -9.21
N GLU A 443 30.73 10.69 -8.59
CA GLU A 443 31.74 11.50 -7.92
C GLU A 443 31.16 12.01 -6.58
N ILE A 444 31.95 12.00 -5.51
CA ILE A 444 31.58 12.49 -4.18
C ILE A 444 32.59 13.54 -3.74
N ILE A 445 32.09 14.74 -3.45
CA ILE A 445 32.86 15.91 -3.01
C ILE A 445 32.43 16.29 -1.59
N VAL A 446 33.40 16.37 -0.68
CA VAL A 446 33.19 16.78 0.71
C VAL A 446 33.99 18.04 0.99
N LEU A 447 33.29 19.10 1.43
CA LEU A 447 33.92 20.28 2.01
C LEU A 447 33.71 20.29 3.52
N ASP A 448 34.81 20.12 4.24
CA ASP A 448 34.87 20.14 5.69
C ASP A 448 35.17 21.57 6.20
N SER A 449 34.46 22.01 7.24
CA SER A 449 34.58 23.38 7.78
C SER A 449 35.36 23.44 9.10
N GLY A 450 36.45 22.68 9.18
CA GLY A 450 37.37 22.63 10.30
C GLY A 450 36.87 21.71 11.42
N SER A 451 36.57 20.45 11.07
CA SER A 451 36.22 19.43 12.05
C SER A 451 37.40 19.12 12.98
N THR A 452 37.09 18.86 14.24
CA THR A 452 38.04 18.49 15.31
C THR A 452 37.91 17.03 15.74
N ASP A 453 36.94 16.31 15.18
CA ASP A 453 36.69 14.89 15.38
C ASP A 453 37.23 14.06 14.18
N ARG A 454 36.84 12.78 14.08
CA ARG A 454 37.34 11.91 12.99
C ARG A 454 36.64 12.10 11.64
N THR A 455 35.83 13.16 11.47
CA THR A 455 35.06 13.39 10.24
C THR A 455 35.92 13.38 8.97
N VAL A 456 37.04 14.10 8.98
CA VAL A 456 37.92 14.24 7.79
C VAL A 456 38.62 12.93 7.46
N GLU A 457 39.09 12.20 8.48
CA GLU A 457 39.69 10.87 8.35
C GLU A 457 38.71 9.92 7.63
N LEU A 458 37.49 9.80 8.16
CA LEU A 458 36.43 8.93 7.63
C LEU A 458 35.95 9.36 6.23
N ALA A 459 35.92 10.66 5.94
CA ALA A 459 35.53 11.16 4.64
C ALA A 459 36.54 10.78 3.54
N ARG A 460 37.85 10.84 3.84
CA ARG A 460 38.93 10.52 2.89
C ARG A 460 38.94 9.06 2.46
N GLU A 461 38.39 8.15 3.27
CA GLU A 461 38.27 6.73 2.91
C GLU A 461 37.20 6.46 1.83
N LEU A 462 36.22 7.36 1.65
CA LEU A 462 35.01 7.07 0.87
C LEU A 462 34.68 8.10 -0.22
N ALA A 463 35.12 9.35 -0.06
CA ALA A 463 34.89 10.43 -1.02
C ALA A 463 36.03 10.55 -2.03
N ASP A 464 35.73 11.08 -3.22
CA ASP A 464 36.71 11.26 -4.29
C ASP A 464 37.49 12.57 -4.11
N VAL A 465 36.84 13.59 -3.51
CA VAL A 465 37.45 14.88 -3.18
C VAL A 465 37.08 15.25 -1.75
N VAL A 466 38.09 15.56 -0.92
CA VAL A 466 37.92 16.07 0.44
C VAL A 466 38.81 17.30 0.63
N GLU A 467 38.20 18.43 0.97
CA GLU A 467 38.93 19.67 1.26
C GLU A 467 38.47 20.28 2.58
N VAL A 468 39.44 20.73 3.38
CA VAL A 468 39.20 21.42 4.65
C VAL A 468 39.32 22.93 4.40
N THR A 469 38.31 23.69 4.81
CA THR A 469 38.19 25.13 4.55
C THR A 469 37.49 25.85 5.71
N ASP A 470 37.30 27.16 5.60
CA ASP A 470 36.60 28.00 6.59
C ASP A 470 35.06 27.78 6.58
N TRP A 471 34.34 28.45 7.48
CA TRP A 471 32.86 28.43 7.53
C TRP A 471 32.27 29.79 7.15
N PRO A 472 32.06 30.08 5.85
CA PRO A 472 31.45 31.33 5.39
C PRO A 472 29.92 31.35 5.52
N GLY A 473 29.32 30.25 5.97
CA GLY A 473 27.86 30.02 6.00
C GLY A 473 27.39 29.01 4.95
N PHE A 474 26.15 28.52 5.12
CA PHE A 474 25.62 27.39 4.34
C PHE A 474 25.62 27.63 2.83
N GLY A 475 25.12 28.79 2.37
CA GLY A 475 24.99 29.09 0.94
C GLY A 475 26.32 29.12 0.19
N ILE A 476 27.28 29.91 0.70
CA ILE A 476 28.62 30.05 0.10
C ILE A 476 29.37 28.72 0.12
N GLN A 477 29.29 27.98 1.23
CA GLN A 477 29.97 26.68 1.34
C GLN A 477 29.41 25.66 0.34
N LYS A 478 28.08 25.61 0.16
CA LYS A 478 27.45 24.74 -0.86
C LYS A 478 27.80 25.17 -2.28
N GLN A 479 27.95 26.47 -2.54
CA GLN A 479 28.42 27.00 -3.83
C GLN A 479 29.86 26.55 -4.15
N ARG A 480 30.78 26.66 -3.18
CA ARG A 480 32.17 26.16 -3.34
C ARG A 480 32.21 24.67 -3.64
N ALA A 481 31.33 23.88 -3.03
CA ALA A 481 31.22 22.45 -3.31
C ALA A 481 30.66 22.18 -4.73
N LEU A 482 29.69 22.98 -5.18
CA LEU A 482 29.10 22.90 -6.52
C LEU A 482 30.13 23.21 -7.62
N GLU A 483 31.03 24.15 -7.41
CA GLU A 483 32.07 24.54 -8.38
C GLU A 483 33.09 23.44 -8.65
N LYS A 484 33.26 22.50 -7.70
CA LYS A 484 34.12 21.33 -7.86
C LYS A 484 33.44 20.18 -8.60
N ALA A 485 32.12 20.20 -8.75
CA ALA A 485 31.35 19.11 -9.35
C ALA A 485 31.58 19.00 -10.86
N THR A 486 31.93 17.80 -11.33
CA THR A 486 32.18 17.52 -12.76
C THR A 486 30.99 16.90 -13.47
N GLY A 487 30.07 16.28 -12.73
CA GLY A 487 28.85 15.62 -13.22
C GLY A 487 27.88 16.58 -13.91
N GLU A 488 27.08 16.06 -14.83
CA GLU A 488 25.99 16.82 -15.47
C GLU A 488 24.89 17.18 -14.45
N TRP A 489 24.69 16.29 -13.47
CA TRP A 489 23.74 16.43 -12.39
C TRP A 489 24.46 16.51 -11.05
N VAL A 490 23.87 17.26 -10.11
CA VAL A 490 24.41 17.43 -8.76
C VAL A 490 23.37 17.02 -7.74
N LEU A 491 23.78 16.17 -6.80
CA LEU A 491 23.03 15.77 -5.61
C LEU A 491 23.67 16.45 -4.39
N SER A 492 23.10 17.57 -3.95
CA SER A 492 23.57 18.29 -2.77
C SER A 492 22.96 17.69 -1.51
N LEU A 493 23.75 17.12 -0.61
CA LEU A 493 23.31 16.49 0.63
C LEU A 493 23.93 17.17 1.85
N ASP A 494 23.22 17.13 2.97
CA ASP A 494 23.82 17.44 4.27
C ASP A 494 24.37 16.14 4.90
N ALA A 495 25.38 16.25 5.77
CA ALA A 495 26.09 15.08 6.32
C ALA A 495 25.21 14.17 7.21
N ASP A 496 24.06 14.65 7.68
CA ASP A 496 23.03 13.94 8.44
C ASP A 496 21.90 13.36 7.57
N GLU A 497 22.03 13.43 6.23
CA GLU A 497 21.09 12.86 5.28
C GLU A 497 21.58 11.54 4.67
N ARG A 498 20.67 10.62 4.35
CA ARG A 498 20.97 9.35 3.67
C ARG A 498 20.04 9.12 2.49
N VAL A 499 20.63 8.77 1.35
CA VAL A 499 19.86 8.31 0.19
C VAL A 499 19.38 6.90 0.49
N THR A 500 18.07 6.71 0.67
CA THR A 500 17.56 5.35 0.83
C THR A 500 17.71 4.58 -0.47
N PRO A 501 17.82 3.25 -0.40
CA PRO A 501 17.86 2.44 -1.60
C PRO A 501 16.66 2.75 -2.55
N GLU A 502 15.43 2.87 -2.05
CA GLU A 502 14.26 3.25 -2.85
C GLU A 502 14.44 4.57 -3.59
N LEU A 503 14.97 5.59 -2.90
CA LEU A 503 15.27 6.89 -3.50
C LEU A 503 16.37 6.77 -4.56
N ALA A 504 17.43 6.01 -4.28
CA ALA A 504 18.53 5.82 -5.23
C ALA A 504 18.03 5.24 -6.56
N ARG A 505 17.13 4.27 -6.48
CA ARG A 505 16.50 3.68 -7.67
C ARG A 505 15.66 4.65 -8.44
N GLU A 506 14.78 5.39 -7.77
CA GLU A 506 13.93 6.37 -8.45
C GLU A 506 14.79 7.44 -9.12
N ILE A 507 15.87 7.90 -8.47
CA ILE A 507 16.83 8.81 -9.09
C ILE A 507 17.46 8.17 -10.33
N ASN A 508 17.96 6.94 -10.23
CA ASN A 508 18.58 6.25 -11.37
C ASN A 508 17.61 6.06 -12.53
N ASP A 509 16.36 5.68 -12.25
CA ASP A 509 15.29 5.50 -13.25
C ASP A 509 14.93 6.82 -13.95
N HIS A 510 14.77 7.92 -13.19
CA HIS A 510 14.47 9.24 -13.75
C HIS A 510 15.64 9.79 -14.57
N LEU A 511 16.89 9.48 -14.20
CA LEU A 511 18.06 9.96 -14.92
C LEU A 511 18.41 9.14 -16.19
N VAL A 512 17.67 8.07 -16.49
CA VAL A 512 17.74 7.42 -17.81
C VAL A 512 17.13 8.31 -18.89
N ASP A 513 15.97 8.92 -18.60
CA ASP A 513 15.24 9.82 -19.50
C ASP A 513 14.58 10.92 -18.64
N PRO A 514 15.32 12.00 -18.32
CA PRO A 514 14.87 13.03 -17.39
C PRO A 514 13.60 13.73 -17.87
N ASP A 515 12.57 13.71 -17.02
CA ASP A 515 11.28 14.35 -17.25
C ASP A 515 11.14 15.71 -16.55
N ALA A 516 12.24 16.19 -15.96
CA ALA A 516 12.44 17.46 -15.27
C ALA A 516 13.94 17.82 -15.26
N ASP A 517 14.27 19.08 -14.95
CA ASP A 517 15.66 19.58 -14.81
C ASP A 517 16.13 19.58 -13.35
N ALA A 518 15.20 19.42 -12.41
CA ALA A 518 15.50 19.31 -11.00
C ALA A 518 14.41 18.58 -10.23
N TYR A 519 14.82 17.99 -9.11
CA TYR A 519 14.03 17.09 -8.30
C TYR A 519 14.11 17.45 -6.81
N LYS A 520 12.94 17.65 -6.22
CA LYS A 520 12.75 17.73 -4.77
C LYS A 520 12.72 16.32 -4.18
N LEU A 521 13.46 16.11 -3.10
CA LEU A 521 13.59 14.82 -2.44
C LEU A 521 12.88 14.90 -1.08
N PRO A 522 11.71 14.27 -0.91
CA PRO A 522 10.99 14.32 0.36
C PRO A 522 11.79 13.71 1.51
N TRP A 523 11.87 14.41 2.63
CA TRP A 523 12.51 13.86 3.83
C TRP A 523 11.73 12.68 4.42
N ALA A 524 12.50 11.73 4.94
CA ALA A 524 12.11 10.74 5.94
C ALA A 524 12.79 11.13 7.25
N VAL A 525 12.14 12.02 8.00
CA VAL A 525 12.65 12.43 9.31
C VAL A 525 12.71 11.21 10.22
N THR A 526 13.90 10.90 10.72
CA THR A 526 14.14 9.77 11.62
C THR A 526 14.53 10.30 12.99
N ILE A 527 13.75 9.92 13.99
CA ILE A 527 13.92 10.38 15.37
C ILE A 527 13.82 9.18 16.29
N TYR A 528 14.74 9.06 17.26
CA TYR A 528 14.75 7.96 18.24
C TYR A 528 14.70 6.57 17.58
N GLY A 529 15.44 6.40 16.48
CA GLY A 529 15.49 5.14 15.72
C GLY A 529 14.22 4.80 14.94
N SER A 530 13.24 5.70 14.85
CA SER A 530 11.99 5.48 14.10
C SER A 530 11.83 6.50 12.97
N ARG A 531 11.56 6.00 11.76
CA ARG A 531 11.21 6.83 10.61
C ARG A 531 9.76 7.30 10.71
N LEU A 532 9.56 8.60 10.52
CA LEU A 532 8.24 9.21 10.44
C LEU A 532 7.77 9.27 8.98
N ASP A 533 6.82 8.43 8.59
CA ASP A 533 6.24 8.45 7.23
C ASP A 533 4.93 9.25 7.15
N PHE A 534 4.30 9.50 8.29
CA PHE A 534 3.01 10.16 8.45
C PHE A 534 3.15 11.46 9.24
N GLY A 535 2.03 12.14 9.49
CA GLY A 535 2.04 13.42 10.20
C GLY A 535 2.68 14.56 9.39
N ARG A 536 3.69 15.23 9.96
CA ARG A 536 4.30 16.44 9.38
C ARG A 536 5.78 16.28 9.02
N SER A 537 6.18 15.09 8.59
CA SER A 537 7.57 14.75 8.24
C SER A 537 7.97 15.02 6.78
N GLY A 538 7.02 15.29 5.88
CA GLY A 538 7.24 15.20 4.42
C GLY A 538 7.68 16.45 3.67
N ARG A 539 8.48 17.36 4.26
CA ARG A 539 9.04 18.48 3.46
C ARG A 539 9.94 17.90 2.36
N ALA A 540 9.88 18.45 1.16
CA ALA A 540 10.71 18.03 0.03
C ALA A 540 11.66 19.16 -0.38
N PRO A 541 12.85 19.27 0.22
CA PRO A 541 13.88 20.18 -0.27
C PRO A 541 14.29 19.80 -1.69
N LEU A 542 14.69 20.81 -2.45
CA LEU A 542 15.37 20.62 -3.73
C LEU A 542 16.79 20.15 -3.44
N ARG A 543 17.17 18.98 -3.96
CA ARG A 543 18.48 18.36 -3.64
C ARG A 543 19.19 17.80 -4.87
N LEU A 544 18.44 17.42 -5.92
CA LEU A 544 19.00 16.92 -7.18
C LEU A 544 18.67 17.86 -8.33
N PHE A 545 19.65 18.30 -9.10
CA PHE A 545 19.45 19.27 -10.19
C PHE A 545 20.52 19.16 -11.26
N ARG A 546 20.18 19.58 -12.49
CA ARG A 546 21.16 19.74 -13.57
C ARG A 546 22.10 20.92 -13.24
N ARG A 547 23.41 20.67 -13.26
CA ARG A 547 24.44 21.58 -12.74
C ARG A 547 24.49 22.92 -13.46
N GLU A 548 24.43 22.88 -14.79
CA GLU A 548 24.61 24.05 -15.66
C GLU A 548 23.68 25.20 -15.24
N GLY A 549 24.22 26.41 -15.02
CA GLY A 549 23.45 27.61 -14.70
C GLY A 549 22.78 27.65 -13.31
N VAL A 550 23.00 26.67 -12.43
CA VAL A 550 22.49 26.67 -11.05
C VAL A 550 23.51 27.29 -10.10
N SER A 551 23.04 28.05 -9.11
CA SER A 551 23.87 28.58 -8.01
C SER A 551 23.13 28.52 -6.66
N PHE A 552 23.87 28.64 -5.57
CA PHE A 552 23.31 28.82 -4.23
C PHE A 552 23.23 30.31 -3.86
N SER A 553 22.17 30.71 -3.16
CA SER A 553 22.06 32.06 -2.59
C SER A 553 23.11 32.30 -1.50
N ASP A 554 23.52 33.55 -1.31
CA ASP A 554 24.43 34.01 -0.24
C ASP A 554 23.84 34.01 1.19
N ALA A 555 22.61 33.51 1.37
CA ALA A 555 21.93 33.49 2.66
C ALA A 555 22.70 32.66 3.72
N LEU A 556 22.91 33.26 4.90
CA LEU A 556 23.54 32.62 6.06
C LEU A 556 22.70 31.48 6.65
N VAL A 557 21.36 31.54 6.52
CA VAL A 557 20.40 30.51 6.96
C VAL A 557 19.24 30.49 5.97
N HIS A 558 18.71 29.31 5.63
CA HIS A 558 17.63 29.12 4.64
C HIS A 558 18.06 29.46 3.20
N GLU A 559 19.23 28.95 2.82
CA GLU A 559 19.74 29.01 1.47
C GLU A 559 18.74 28.45 0.44
N ARG A 560 18.74 29.05 -0.74
CA ARG A 560 17.95 28.61 -1.88
C ARG A 560 18.86 28.19 -3.01
N ILE A 561 18.52 27.09 -3.64
CA ILE A 561 19.07 26.71 -4.94
C ILE A 561 18.36 27.56 -5.99
N LEU A 562 19.13 28.44 -6.63
CA LEU A 562 18.67 29.33 -7.68
C LEU A 562 18.71 28.57 -9.00
N ILE A 563 17.54 28.15 -9.47
CA ILE A 563 17.38 27.46 -10.76
C ILE A 563 17.03 28.50 -11.83
N PRO A 564 17.65 28.46 -13.03
CA PRO A 564 17.27 29.29 -14.17
C PRO A 564 15.78 29.25 -14.48
N SER A 565 15.22 30.40 -14.87
CA SER A 565 13.81 30.53 -15.28
C SER A 565 13.47 29.56 -16.42
N GLY A 566 12.27 28.97 -16.37
CA GLY A 566 11.78 28.04 -17.38
C GLY A 566 12.14 26.57 -17.14
N ARG A 567 13.00 26.25 -16.17
CA ARG A 567 13.33 24.85 -15.82
C ARG A 567 12.20 24.15 -15.09
N LYS A 568 11.99 22.89 -15.44
CA LYS A 568 10.93 22.07 -14.88
C LYS A 568 11.42 21.42 -13.59
N ILE A 569 10.65 21.57 -12.51
CA ILE A 569 10.94 20.97 -11.20
C ILE A 569 9.87 19.93 -10.88
N LYS A 570 10.29 18.73 -10.50
CA LYS A 570 9.40 17.67 -9.99
C LYS A 570 9.76 17.26 -8.56
N THR A 571 8.88 16.52 -7.91
CA THR A 571 9.14 15.94 -6.59
C THR A 571 9.16 14.43 -6.72
N LEU A 572 10.23 13.80 -6.28
CA LEU A 572 10.35 12.34 -6.23
C LEU A 572 9.54 11.78 -5.06
N ARG A 573 9.33 10.46 -5.05
CA ARG A 573 8.52 9.75 -4.05
C ARG A 573 9.36 9.08 -2.97
N GLY A 574 10.53 8.58 -3.36
CA GLY A 574 11.57 8.02 -2.53
C GLY A 574 11.99 9.03 -1.49
N ARG A 575 12.32 8.55 -0.31
CA ARG A 575 12.57 9.40 0.84
C ARG A 575 14.08 9.58 1.05
N LEU A 576 14.47 10.79 1.40
CA LEU A 576 15.81 11.10 1.88
C LEU A 576 15.78 11.03 3.40
N THR A 577 16.38 10.01 4.00
CA THR A 577 16.46 9.90 5.46
C THR A 577 17.20 11.13 6.00
N HIS A 578 16.69 11.72 7.07
CA HIS A 578 17.26 12.92 7.68
C HIS A 578 17.21 12.80 9.21
N TYR A 579 18.38 12.80 9.84
CA TYR A 579 18.54 12.70 11.29
C TYR A 579 18.50 14.08 11.95
N THR A 580 17.29 14.62 12.13
CA THR A 580 17.10 16.03 12.53
C THR A 580 17.45 16.35 14.00
N HIS A 581 17.44 15.34 14.88
CA HIS A 581 17.68 15.49 16.31
C HIS A 581 18.57 14.37 16.82
N ARG A 582 19.54 14.74 17.68
CA ARG A 582 20.43 13.80 18.38
C ARG A 582 19.70 13.10 19.52
N ASP A 583 18.99 13.89 20.33
CA ASP A 583 18.22 13.44 21.48
C ASP A 583 17.00 14.34 21.73
N PHE A 584 16.23 14.00 22.77
CA PHE A 584 15.02 14.72 23.15
C PHE A 584 15.30 16.11 23.74
N GLY A 585 16.39 16.28 24.48
CA GLY A 585 16.78 17.58 25.05
C GLY A 585 17.10 18.59 23.95
N HIS A 586 17.92 18.19 22.97
CA HIS A 586 18.21 19.00 21.80
C HIS A 586 16.94 19.31 20.98
N SER A 587 16.01 18.34 20.87
CA SER A 587 14.72 18.57 20.20
C SER A 587 13.87 19.64 20.91
N LEU A 588 13.83 19.63 22.25
CA LEU A 588 13.08 20.61 23.05
C LEU A 588 13.68 22.01 22.94
N GLU A 589 15.00 22.15 23.07
CA GLU A 589 15.69 23.44 22.97
C GLU A 589 15.46 24.07 21.59
N LYS A 590 15.67 23.28 20.53
CA LYS A 590 15.41 23.69 19.14
C LYS A 590 13.95 24.12 18.97
N SER A 591 13.01 23.33 19.47
CA SER A 591 11.57 23.63 19.40
C SER A 591 11.20 24.94 20.11
N ALA A 592 11.75 25.19 21.31
CA ALA A 592 11.54 26.44 22.05
C ALA A 592 12.10 27.65 21.28
N LYS A 593 13.34 27.54 20.79
CA LYS A 593 13.98 28.59 19.98
C LYS A 593 13.18 28.91 18.71
N TYR A 594 12.72 27.90 17.98
CA TYR A 594 11.87 28.10 16.79
C TYR A 594 10.51 28.72 17.13
N ALA A 595 9.90 28.34 18.25
CA ALA A 595 8.63 28.92 18.69
C ALA A 595 8.80 30.42 18.98
N TRP A 596 9.87 30.79 19.70
CA TRP A 596 10.20 32.18 20.03
C TRP A 596 10.57 33.02 18.81
N LEU A 597 11.42 32.52 17.91
CA LEU A 597 11.71 33.22 16.65
C LEU A 597 10.42 33.46 15.83
N GLY A 598 9.52 32.47 15.84
CA GLY A 598 8.22 32.59 15.20
C GLY A 598 7.26 33.59 15.85
N SER A 599 7.36 33.82 17.17
CA SER A 599 6.58 34.88 17.84
C SER A 599 7.11 36.26 17.45
N LEU A 600 8.43 36.46 17.49
CA LEU A 600 9.09 37.72 17.08
C LEU A 600 8.77 38.07 15.62
N GLU A 601 8.86 37.12 14.70
CA GLU A 601 8.55 37.36 13.29
C GLU A 601 7.09 37.78 13.08
N LYS A 602 6.16 37.14 13.79
CA LYS A 602 4.74 37.50 13.73
C LYS A 602 4.47 38.88 14.33
N HIS A 603 5.12 39.20 15.44
CA HIS A 603 5.02 40.52 16.07
C HIS A 603 5.54 41.62 15.13
N ARG A 604 6.70 41.40 14.49
CA ARG A 604 7.24 42.30 13.45
C ARG A 604 6.26 42.52 12.27
N LYS A 605 5.46 41.51 11.94
CA LYS A 605 4.39 41.59 10.92
C LYS A 605 3.08 42.21 11.45
N GLY A 606 3.09 42.84 12.63
CA GLY A 606 1.93 43.48 13.26
C GLY A 606 0.84 42.52 13.72
N LYS A 607 1.10 41.21 13.80
CA LYS A 607 0.12 40.24 14.31
C LYS A 607 0.09 40.30 15.84
N LYS A 608 -1.10 40.12 16.41
CA LYS A 608 -1.33 40.15 17.86
C LYS A 608 -2.14 38.95 18.31
N THR A 609 -1.96 38.53 19.55
CA THR A 609 -2.78 37.49 20.20
C THR A 609 -3.38 38.10 21.47
N ARG A 610 -4.72 38.19 21.55
CA ARG A 610 -5.39 38.90 22.65
C ARG A 610 -5.68 38.02 23.87
N THR A 611 -6.00 36.73 23.65
CA THR A 611 -6.40 35.78 24.71
C THR A 611 -5.59 34.49 24.64
N MET A 612 -5.51 33.77 25.77
CA MET A 612 -4.84 32.47 25.85
C MET A 612 -5.67 31.31 25.28
N ILE A 613 -6.97 31.51 25.05
CA ILE A 613 -7.85 30.53 24.40
C ILE A 613 -7.34 30.20 22.98
N TYR A 614 -6.91 31.23 22.23
CA TYR A 614 -6.44 31.04 20.86
C TYR A 614 -5.18 30.16 20.78
N PRO A 615 -4.07 30.41 21.52
CA PRO A 615 -2.94 29.49 21.60
C PRO A 615 -3.34 28.05 21.93
N THR A 616 -4.20 27.85 22.93
CA THR A 616 -4.64 26.52 23.39
C THR A 616 -5.37 25.76 22.28
N LEU A 617 -6.38 26.38 21.67
CA LEU A 617 -7.13 25.78 20.56
C LEU A 617 -6.23 25.50 19.34
N ARG A 618 -5.28 26.40 19.04
CA ARG A 618 -4.32 26.19 17.94
C ARG A 618 -3.36 25.03 18.22
N GLY A 619 -2.91 24.86 19.46
CA GLY A 619 -2.11 23.71 19.89
C GLY A 619 -2.89 22.40 19.72
N LEU A 620 -4.10 22.33 20.29
CA LEU A 620 -4.98 21.16 20.20
C LEU A 620 -5.32 20.80 18.75
N MET A 621 -5.70 21.79 17.94
CA MET A 621 -5.98 21.60 16.52
C MET A 621 -4.75 21.09 15.75
N THR A 622 -3.55 21.55 16.13
CA THR A 622 -2.31 21.04 15.52
C THR A 622 -2.05 19.59 15.90
N PHE A 623 -2.31 19.19 17.15
CA PHE A 623 -2.23 17.79 17.56
C PHE A 623 -3.21 16.93 16.74
N VAL A 624 -4.49 17.32 16.67
CA VAL A 624 -5.51 16.60 15.90
C VAL A 624 -5.12 16.48 14.43
N GLN A 625 -4.62 17.57 13.84
CA GLN A 625 -4.19 17.60 12.46
C GLN A 625 -3.00 16.66 12.20
N VAL A 626 -1.97 16.69 13.05
CA VAL A 626 -0.75 15.90 12.84
C VAL A 626 -0.98 14.43 13.17
N TYR A 627 -1.68 14.14 14.27
CA TYR A 627 -1.84 12.78 14.77
C TYR A 627 -2.96 12.02 14.05
N PHE A 628 -4.18 12.57 13.97
CA PHE A 628 -5.33 11.87 13.40
C PHE A 628 -5.49 12.12 11.90
N ILE A 629 -5.60 13.38 11.48
CA ILE A 629 -5.91 13.73 10.07
C ILE A 629 -4.78 13.31 9.13
N ARG A 630 -3.53 13.44 9.59
CA ARG A 630 -2.34 13.04 8.82
C ARG A 630 -1.80 11.66 9.19
N PHE A 631 -2.59 10.84 9.90
CA PHE A 631 -2.24 9.48 10.27
C PHE A 631 -0.93 9.33 11.06
N GLY A 632 -0.50 10.35 11.80
CA GLY A 632 0.71 10.29 12.64
C GLY A 632 0.69 9.16 13.67
N PHE A 633 -0.49 8.66 14.05
CA PHE A 633 -0.63 7.47 14.91
C PHE A 633 -0.04 6.19 14.28
N LEU A 634 0.07 6.11 12.94
CA LEU A 634 0.69 4.98 12.26
C LEU A 634 2.22 4.93 12.45
N ASP A 635 2.84 6.02 12.91
CA ASP A 635 4.24 6.09 13.33
C ASP A 635 4.44 5.71 14.81
N GLY A 636 3.40 5.20 15.48
CA GLY A 636 3.47 4.68 16.85
C GLY A 636 3.83 5.75 17.89
N ALA A 637 4.61 5.36 18.90
CA ALA A 637 4.97 6.24 20.02
C ALA A 637 5.76 7.48 19.58
N VAL A 638 6.65 7.35 18.60
CA VAL A 638 7.44 8.48 18.07
C VAL A 638 6.55 9.44 17.27
N GLY A 639 5.56 8.90 16.54
CA GLY A 639 4.53 9.70 15.87
C GLY A 639 3.69 10.52 16.86
N TYR A 640 3.26 9.90 17.96
CA TYR A 640 2.56 10.58 19.05
C TYR A 640 3.41 11.70 19.67
N LEU A 641 4.64 11.38 20.08
CA LEU A 641 5.57 12.35 20.67
C LEU A 641 5.79 13.54 19.73
N THR A 642 6.00 13.27 18.44
CA THR A 642 6.17 14.31 17.43
C THR A 642 4.92 15.21 17.30
N ALA A 643 3.72 14.63 17.31
CA ALA A 643 2.48 15.40 17.28
C ALA A 643 2.33 16.31 18.51
N VAL A 644 2.70 15.83 19.70
CA VAL A 644 2.73 16.62 20.93
C VAL A 644 3.74 17.77 20.80
N THR A 645 4.96 17.51 20.33
CA THR A 645 5.97 18.55 20.12
C THR A 645 5.49 19.62 19.15
N TYR A 646 4.84 19.26 18.03
CA TYR A 646 4.26 20.23 17.11
C TYR A 646 3.14 21.08 17.73
N ALA A 647 2.31 20.46 18.57
CA ALA A 647 1.27 21.16 19.31
C ALA A 647 1.86 22.16 20.31
N GLN A 648 2.89 21.75 21.06
CA GLN A 648 3.64 22.60 21.98
C GLN A 648 4.33 23.76 21.28
N VAL A 649 5.05 23.52 20.17
CA VAL A 649 5.68 24.59 19.37
C VAL A 649 4.64 25.61 18.90
N THR A 650 3.47 25.13 18.47
CA THR A 650 2.40 26.01 18.01
C THR A 650 1.81 26.82 19.16
N PHE A 651 1.54 26.18 20.29
CA PHE A 651 1.09 26.86 21.51
C PHE A 651 2.09 27.93 21.95
N ASN A 652 3.36 27.55 22.17
CA ASN A 652 4.44 28.42 22.62
C ASN A 652 4.64 29.63 21.70
N LYS A 653 4.50 29.44 20.38
CA LYS A 653 4.60 30.54 19.41
C LYS A 653 3.52 31.61 19.61
N TYR A 654 2.27 31.21 19.80
CA TYR A 654 1.16 32.15 19.98
C TYR A 654 1.08 32.69 21.41
N ALA A 655 1.48 31.89 22.41
CA ALA A 655 1.65 32.35 23.79
C ALA A 655 2.77 33.40 23.89
N GLY A 656 3.93 33.15 23.27
CA GLY A 656 5.02 34.14 23.20
C GLY A 656 4.62 35.41 22.43
N LEU A 657 3.75 35.30 21.43
CA LEU A 657 3.20 36.48 20.76
C LEU A 657 2.28 37.29 21.70
N TRP A 658 1.50 36.61 22.54
CA TRP A 658 0.63 37.23 23.55
C TRP A 658 1.42 37.95 24.66
N THR A 659 2.65 37.50 24.97
CA THR A 659 3.52 38.15 25.96
C THR A 659 4.24 39.38 25.41
N LEU A 660 4.58 39.42 24.12
CA LEU A 660 5.28 40.57 23.51
C LEU A 660 4.46 41.86 23.52
N ASP A 661 3.14 41.77 23.56
CA ASP A 661 2.22 42.91 23.64
C ASP A 661 1.96 43.38 25.09
N ARG A 662 2.65 42.81 26.09
CA ARG A 662 2.46 43.12 27.51
C ARG A 662 3.70 43.76 28.13
N PRO A 663 3.53 44.72 29.06
CA PRO A 663 4.67 45.38 29.71
C PRO A 663 5.50 44.35 30.50
N ALA A 664 6.82 44.41 30.33
CA ALA A 664 7.75 43.65 31.15
C ALA A 664 7.67 44.18 32.59
N ARG A 665 7.26 43.34 33.55
CA ARG A 665 7.03 43.74 34.94
C ARG A 665 8.29 43.69 35.83
N PHE A 666 9.48 43.64 35.23
CA PHE A 666 10.74 43.52 35.96
C PHE A 666 11.70 44.65 35.59
N GLU A 667 11.47 45.83 36.18
CA GLU A 667 12.58 46.70 36.56
C GLU A 667 13.27 46.01 37.75
N LYS A 668 14.54 45.64 37.56
CA LYS A 668 15.38 45.15 38.67
C LYS A 668 15.59 46.31 39.64
N SER A 669 15.18 46.14 40.90
CA SER A 669 15.72 46.89 42.03
C SER A 669 17.14 46.42 42.33
#